data_AF-A0A9Q5HY42-F1
#
_entry.id   AF-A0A9Q5HY42-F1
#
_cell.length_a   1.000
_cell.length_b   1.000
_cell.length_c   1.000
_cell.angle_alpha   90.00
_cell.angle_beta   90.00
_cell.angle_gamma   90.00
#
_symmetry.space_group_name_H-M   'P 1'
#
loop_
_entity.id
_entity.type
_entity.pdbx_description
1 polymer ?
#
loop_
_entity_poly.entity_id
_entity_poly.type
_entity_poly.pdbx_seq_one_letter_code
_entity_poly.pdbx_strand_id
1 'polypeptide(L)'
;MAASTASESIPIETHHEDMIHDAQLDYYGKRLATCSSDRTVKVFDVIDGDTQKTSGGQVLKGHTGPVWQVAWAHPKYGHILASCSYDGKVLIWKEQQQQGSTSGTWLKIKEHNLHSASVNSISWAPHELGAILACASSDGKLSVLTFKNDGSWDADIFNGHAIGCNAVSWAPAVLPGSLISPAPPTQQAPNTSSGQPDPAVPLTKRFASAGCDNVVRIWNYNPTTQSWVEEGVLAGHTDWVRDVAWAPNIGLPRSYIATASQDRTVLIWTKDSPNAQWQKTALDPSTVTSVVSTAPAGGPAPPAQPGKFPDVVWRVSWSLAGNILAVSCGDGKVTLWKENLKGTWDSEDAFVLCAVVRGQQVGTLQTETHPPLSVQECSASGSCTALQRSVVLDSNWRWLHTTEGYTNCYTGNTWDTTLCPDPVTCANNCALEGADYSGTYGITTSSNALTLKFVTQSQQKNVGSRVYLMEDESTYQIFKLKNQEFTFDVDMSQLPCGLNGALYFVEMDADGGSSRFSTNKAGAKYGTGYCDTQCPHDIKFINGEANILDWSGSDSDPNSGTGSYGSCCVEMDVWEANSMAAAYTPHTCSITGQVRCEDPVACGDSPDHRYDGICDKDGCDFNSFRMGDKSFLGPGLTVDTNQKITVVTQFLTADNTTSGDLTEIRRLYVQNGEVIANSKTNIPCLDDYDSISDDFCHDQKVIFGDTNSFANLGGLQVMGESLDRGVVLVMSVWDDHAAQMLWLDSNYPTDADPSQPGIARGNCSTSSGVPEDVESQSPNAQVVFSNIKYGPIGSTY
;
A
#
# COMPACT_ATOMS: atom_id res chain seq x y z
N MET A 1 3.21 -21.70 14.03
CA MET A 1 2.18 -22.02 15.05
C MET A 1 2.50 -21.27 16.33
N ALA A 2 1.80 -20.16 16.58
CA ALA A 2 1.52 -19.58 17.91
C ALA A 2 0.36 -18.59 17.74
N ALA A 3 -0.64 -18.64 18.61
CA ALA A 3 -1.92 -17.96 18.47
C ALA A 3 -1.81 -16.46 18.75
N SER A 4 -2.20 -15.61 17.80
CA SER A 4 -2.31 -14.16 18.00
C SER A 4 -3.50 -13.82 18.90
N THR A 5 -3.24 -13.24 20.06
CA THR A 5 -4.29 -12.62 20.89
C THR A 5 -4.72 -11.30 20.24
N ALA A 6 -5.97 -11.25 19.80
CA ALA A 6 -6.63 -10.07 19.27
C ALA A 6 -6.49 -8.87 20.22
N SER A 7 -6.07 -7.71 19.70
CA SER A 7 -6.36 -6.42 20.35
C SER A 7 -7.88 -6.33 20.49
N GLU A 8 -8.36 -6.21 21.73
CA GLU A 8 -9.77 -6.24 22.04
C GLU A 8 -10.51 -5.16 21.25
N SER A 9 -11.55 -5.57 20.52
CA SER A 9 -12.56 -4.66 19.97
C SER A 9 -12.97 -3.70 21.09
N ILE A 10 -12.80 -2.38 20.90
CA ILE A 10 -13.30 -1.39 21.87
C ILE A 10 -14.83 -1.56 21.88
N PRO A 11 -15.41 -2.14 22.94
CA PRO A 11 -16.83 -2.39 22.96
C PRO A 11 -17.51 -1.05 23.15
N ILE A 12 -18.24 -0.60 22.13
CA ILE A 12 -19.13 0.55 22.29
C ILE A 12 -20.34 0.04 23.06
N GLU A 13 -20.39 0.35 24.34
CA GLU A 13 -21.58 0.16 25.16
C GLU A 13 -22.65 1.12 24.68
N THR A 14 -23.49 0.63 23.76
CA THR A 14 -24.62 1.40 23.22
C THR A 14 -25.71 1.62 24.27
N HIS A 15 -25.69 0.87 25.38
CA HIS A 15 -26.72 0.87 26.42
C HIS A 15 -28.15 0.64 25.88
N HIS A 16 -28.29 0.00 24.72
CA HIS A 16 -29.61 -0.41 24.22
C HIS A 16 -30.20 -1.48 25.15
N GLU A 17 -31.52 -1.48 25.33
CA GLU A 17 -32.21 -2.42 26.22
C GLU A 17 -32.57 -3.75 25.52
N ASP A 18 -32.35 -3.83 24.21
CA ASP A 18 -32.70 -4.98 23.37
C ASP A 18 -31.79 -5.02 22.11
N MET A 19 -31.97 -6.04 21.26
CA MET A 19 -31.15 -6.35 20.07
C MET A 19 -31.00 -5.15 19.12
N ILE A 20 -29.76 -4.90 18.69
CA ILE A 20 -29.41 -3.88 17.69
C ILE A 20 -29.58 -4.48 16.29
N HIS A 21 -30.23 -3.76 15.39
CA HIS A 21 -30.52 -4.23 14.03
C HIS A 21 -29.65 -3.60 12.95
N ASP A 22 -29.19 -2.36 13.17
CA ASP A 22 -28.35 -1.63 12.23
C ASP A 22 -27.49 -0.59 12.95
N ALA A 23 -26.33 -0.30 12.35
CA ALA A 23 -25.37 0.66 12.82
C ALA A 23 -24.71 1.35 11.61
N GLN A 24 -24.78 2.69 11.56
CA GLN A 24 -24.27 3.48 10.44
C GLN A 24 -23.45 4.67 10.93
N LEU A 25 -22.27 4.84 10.36
CA LEU A 25 -21.46 6.05 10.52
C LEU A 25 -21.97 7.16 9.59
N ASP A 26 -21.84 8.41 10.04
CA ASP A 26 -22.10 9.56 9.18
C ASP A 26 -21.03 9.71 8.08
N TYR A 27 -21.27 10.59 7.13
CA TYR A 27 -20.38 10.79 5.96
C TYR A 27 -18.91 11.07 6.33
N TYR A 28 -18.66 11.69 7.49
CA TYR A 28 -17.31 12.03 7.96
C TYR A 28 -16.73 11.04 8.97
N GLY A 29 -17.46 9.99 9.35
CA GLY A 29 -17.07 9.03 10.39
C GLY A 29 -17.00 9.63 11.80
N LYS A 30 -17.62 10.78 12.02
CA LYS A 30 -17.62 11.52 13.29
C LYS A 30 -18.82 11.19 14.17
N ARG A 31 -19.84 10.53 13.64
CA ARG A 31 -21.01 10.11 14.41
C ARG A 31 -21.43 8.70 14.05
N LEU A 32 -21.75 7.92 15.07
CA LEU A 32 -22.33 6.59 14.93
C LEU A 32 -23.81 6.64 15.31
N ALA A 33 -24.69 6.19 14.43
CA ALA A 33 -26.09 5.95 14.74
C ALA A 33 -26.35 4.44 14.88
N THR A 34 -27.03 4.03 15.95
CA THR A 34 -27.47 2.64 16.17
C THR A 34 -28.98 2.60 16.38
N CYS A 35 -29.62 1.51 15.95
CA CYS A 35 -31.05 1.31 16.17
C CYS A 35 -31.38 -0.09 16.69
N SER A 36 -32.41 -0.18 17.54
CA SER A 36 -32.67 -1.39 18.33
C SER A 36 -34.16 -1.75 18.40
N SER A 37 -34.41 -3.01 18.77
CA SER A 37 -35.70 -3.53 19.25
C SER A 37 -36.28 -2.74 20.43
N ASP A 38 -35.44 -2.02 21.19
CA ASP A 38 -35.85 -1.16 22.31
C ASP A 38 -36.62 0.10 21.88
N ARG A 39 -36.88 0.26 20.57
CA ARG A 39 -37.67 1.32 19.94
C ARG A 39 -36.94 2.67 19.90
N THR A 40 -35.65 2.68 20.20
CA THR A 40 -34.83 3.88 20.20
C THR A 40 -33.77 3.86 19.10
N VAL A 41 -33.38 5.06 18.69
CA VAL A 41 -32.16 5.29 17.92
C VAL A 41 -31.21 6.06 18.82
N LYS A 42 -29.93 5.69 18.83
CA LYS A 42 -28.91 6.42 19.59
C LYS A 42 -27.84 6.95 18.67
N VAL A 43 -27.43 8.19 18.91
CA VAL A 43 -26.37 8.86 18.16
C VAL A 43 -25.22 9.15 19.10
N PHE A 44 -24.03 8.69 18.74
CA PHE A 44 -22.79 8.86 19.49
C PHE A 44 -21.85 9.75 18.70
N ASP A 45 -21.19 10.68 19.37
CA ASP A 45 -20.08 11.41 18.79
C ASP A 45 -18.82 10.51 18.88
N VAL A 46 -18.14 10.35 17.75
CA VAL A 46 -16.94 9.55 17.59
C VAL A 46 -15.78 10.54 17.40
N ILE A 47 -14.96 10.70 18.44
CA ILE A 47 -13.79 11.59 18.44
C ILE A 47 -12.55 10.71 18.50
N ASP A 48 -11.69 10.75 17.48
CA ASP A 48 -10.40 10.03 17.44
C ASP A 48 -10.50 8.53 17.78
N GLY A 49 -11.61 7.88 17.43
CA GLY A 49 -11.86 6.46 17.69
C GLY A 49 -12.31 6.13 19.11
N ASP A 50 -12.45 7.11 19.99
CA ASP A 50 -12.91 6.93 21.37
C ASP A 50 -14.23 7.67 21.63
N THR A 51 -15.26 6.94 22.08
CA THR A 51 -16.58 7.51 22.44
C THR A 51 -16.57 8.14 23.85
N GLN A 52 -15.42 8.23 24.52
CA GLN A 52 -15.31 8.56 25.95
C GLN A 52 -15.84 9.92 26.40
N LYS A 53 -16.15 10.87 25.50
CA LYS A 53 -16.71 12.17 25.91
C LYS A 53 -18.23 12.23 26.07
N THR A 54 -18.99 11.21 25.69
CA THR A 54 -20.44 11.18 25.96
C THR A 54 -20.86 9.84 26.55
N SER A 55 -20.66 9.69 27.86
CA SER A 55 -21.34 8.68 28.66
C SER A 55 -22.86 8.87 28.54
N GLY A 56 -23.47 8.21 27.54
CA GLY A 56 -24.92 8.10 27.35
C GLY A 56 -25.45 8.14 25.91
N GLY A 57 -24.72 8.71 24.95
CA GLY A 57 -25.24 8.99 23.59
C GLY A 57 -26.52 9.86 23.58
N GLN A 58 -26.88 10.42 22.43
CA GLN A 58 -28.15 11.13 22.29
C GLN A 58 -29.26 10.16 21.89
N VAL A 59 -30.25 9.97 22.77
CA VAL A 59 -31.34 9.01 22.56
C VAL A 59 -32.52 9.68 21.83
N LEU A 60 -32.82 9.19 20.63
CA LEU A 60 -33.94 9.60 19.82
C LEU A 60 -35.13 8.65 20.09
N LYS A 61 -36.20 9.21 20.67
CA LYS A 61 -37.44 8.46 20.98
C LYS A 61 -38.58 8.96 20.11
N GLY A 62 -39.29 8.04 19.47
CA GLY A 62 -40.44 8.37 18.63
C GLY A 62 -41.14 7.17 18.00
N HIS A 63 -40.41 6.08 17.76
CA HIS A 63 -40.99 4.82 17.29
C HIS A 63 -41.74 4.09 18.40
N THR A 64 -42.80 3.36 18.01
CA THR A 64 -43.61 2.54 18.91
C THR A 64 -43.31 1.04 18.81
N GLY A 65 -42.40 0.65 17.92
CA GLY A 65 -41.94 -0.73 17.72
C GLY A 65 -40.43 -0.80 17.43
N PRO A 66 -39.88 -2.01 17.23
CA PRO A 66 -38.48 -2.23 16.87
C PRO A 66 -38.03 -1.38 15.68
N VAL A 67 -36.84 -0.77 15.78
CA VAL A 67 -36.26 0.05 14.70
C VAL A 67 -35.29 -0.83 13.91
N TRP A 68 -35.52 -0.96 12.60
CA TRP A 68 -34.82 -1.93 11.75
C TRP A 68 -33.60 -1.37 11.04
N GLN A 69 -33.65 -0.11 10.62
CA GLN A 69 -32.58 0.50 9.85
C GLN A 69 -32.49 2.00 10.13
N VAL A 70 -31.27 2.54 10.05
CA VAL A 70 -30.97 3.98 10.07
C VAL A 70 -30.21 4.37 8.81
N ALA A 71 -30.36 5.61 8.35
CA ALA A 71 -29.65 6.09 7.17
C ALA A 71 -29.33 7.58 7.27
N TRP A 72 -28.06 7.94 7.10
CA TRP A 72 -27.58 9.32 7.11
C TRP A 72 -27.84 10.00 5.75
N ALA A 73 -28.39 11.22 5.79
CA ALA A 73 -28.44 12.05 4.59
C ALA A 73 -27.07 12.69 4.33
N HIS A 74 -26.82 13.05 3.07
CA HIS A 74 -25.58 13.74 2.72
C HIS A 74 -25.45 15.08 3.47
N PRO A 75 -24.26 15.44 4.01
CA PRO A 75 -24.06 16.61 4.88
C PRO A 75 -24.42 17.95 4.22
N LYS A 76 -24.48 18.01 2.88
CA LYS A 76 -24.99 19.16 2.11
C LYS A 76 -26.40 19.60 2.53
N TYR A 77 -27.21 18.68 3.07
CA TYR A 77 -28.57 18.96 3.56
C TYR A 77 -28.63 19.23 5.06
N GLY A 78 -27.47 19.27 5.72
CA GLY A 78 -27.31 19.33 7.18
C GLY A 78 -27.22 17.93 7.81
N HIS A 79 -27.11 17.90 9.14
CA HIS A 79 -27.08 16.67 9.92
C HIS A 79 -28.50 16.09 10.03
N ILE A 80 -28.87 15.27 9.04
CA ILE A 80 -30.17 14.61 8.95
C ILE A 80 -29.98 13.10 9.00
N LEU A 81 -30.79 12.44 9.83
CA LEU A 81 -30.84 10.99 10.00
C LEU A 81 -32.26 10.49 9.74
N ALA A 82 -32.42 9.41 9.00
CA ALA A 82 -33.68 8.70 8.83
C ALA A 82 -33.67 7.41 9.63
N SER A 83 -34.83 6.99 10.16
CA SER A 83 -35.02 5.70 10.82
C SER A 83 -36.34 5.06 10.40
N CYS A 84 -36.37 3.73 10.24
CA CYS A 84 -37.57 2.97 9.91
C CYS A 84 -37.83 1.83 10.89
N SER A 85 -39.10 1.45 11.06
CA SER A 85 -39.51 0.57 12.15
C SER A 85 -40.66 -0.37 11.78
N TYR A 86 -40.78 -1.42 12.59
CA TYR A 86 -41.92 -2.34 12.64
C TYR A 86 -43.27 -1.64 12.82
N ASP A 87 -43.29 -0.44 13.41
CA ASP A 87 -44.51 0.33 13.64
C ASP A 87 -45.14 0.94 12.36
N GLY A 88 -44.54 0.69 11.19
CA GLY A 88 -45.02 1.21 9.91
C GLY A 88 -44.64 2.68 9.66
N LYS A 89 -43.73 3.23 10.47
CA LYS A 89 -43.31 4.64 10.37
C LYS A 89 -41.87 4.77 9.89
N VAL A 90 -41.63 5.89 9.22
CA VAL A 90 -40.30 6.43 8.94
C VAL A 90 -40.20 7.81 9.59
N LEU A 91 -39.19 7.99 10.43
CA LEU A 91 -38.93 9.24 11.13
C LEU A 91 -37.68 9.90 10.57
N ILE A 92 -37.74 11.22 10.37
CA ILE A 92 -36.60 12.02 9.95
C ILE A 92 -36.21 12.95 11.10
N TRP A 93 -34.96 12.86 11.50
CA TRP A 93 -34.34 13.58 12.59
C TRP A 93 -33.37 14.61 12.02
N LYS A 94 -33.34 15.81 12.59
CA LYS A 94 -32.36 16.84 12.24
C LYS A 94 -31.75 17.43 13.49
N GLU A 95 -30.44 17.58 13.49
CA GLU A 95 -29.74 18.28 14.56
C GLU A 95 -29.86 19.79 14.37
N GLN A 96 -30.22 20.50 15.44
CA GLN A 96 -30.14 21.96 15.51
C GLN A 96 -29.04 22.37 16.49
N GLN A 97 -28.12 23.23 16.04
CA GLN A 97 -27.15 23.86 16.93
C GLN A 97 -27.83 24.92 17.78
N GLN A 98 -27.72 24.79 19.10
CA GLN A 98 -28.19 25.80 20.04
C GLN A 98 -27.09 26.84 20.25
N GLN A 99 -27.39 28.13 20.05
CA GLN A 99 -26.42 29.20 20.29
C GLN A 99 -25.89 29.11 21.73
N GLY A 100 -24.59 28.83 21.87
CA GLY A 100 -23.89 28.76 23.16
C GLY A 100 -23.67 27.36 23.77
N SER A 101 -24.03 26.28 23.07
CA SER A 101 -23.75 24.88 23.49
C SER A 101 -22.87 24.16 22.46
N THR A 102 -21.93 23.33 22.94
CA THR A 102 -21.06 22.47 22.11
C THR A 102 -21.76 21.21 21.60
N SER A 103 -22.96 20.88 22.08
CA SER A 103 -23.75 19.73 21.60
C SER A 103 -25.08 20.19 21.01
N GLY A 104 -25.37 19.79 19.76
CA GLY A 104 -26.63 20.05 19.09
C GLY A 104 -27.78 19.22 19.68
N THR A 105 -29.01 19.70 19.52
CA THR A 105 -30.23 18.97 19.93
C THR A 105 -30.89 18.35 18.71
N TRP A 106 -31.24 17.06 18.80
CA TRP A 106 -31.98 16.38 17.73
C TRP A 106 -33.48 16.60 17.83
N LEU A 107 -34.09 16.92 16.70
CA LEU A 107 -35.52 17.12 16.58
C LEU A 107 -36.09 16.24 15.47
N LYS A 108 -37.27 15.66 15.72
CA LYS A 108 -38.07 15.00 14.68
C LYS A 108 -38.68 16.06 13.77
N ILE A 109 -38.21 16.13 12.52
CA ILE A 109 -38.69 17.10 11.52
C ILE A 109 -39.77 16.53 10.59
N LYS A 110 -39.86 15.20 10.49
CA LYS A 110 -40.90 14.53 9.71
C LYS A 110 -41.26 13.18 10.32
N GLU A 111 -42.55 12.87 10.30
CA GLU A 111 -43.10 11.54 10.54
C GLU A 111 -43.86 11.13 9.29
N HIS A 112 -43.48 10.00 8.70
CA HIS A 112 -44.18 9.36 7.60
C HIS A 112 -44.79 8.07 8.12
N ASN A 113 -46.11 7.94 8.02
CA ASN A 113 -46.90 6.89 8.67
C ASN A 113 -47.99 6.33 7.75
N LEU A 114 -47.70 6.26 6.44
CA LEU A 114 -48.66 5.84 5.42
C LEU A 114 -48.57 4.34 5.09
N HIS A 115 -47.57 3.64 5.61
CA HIS A 115 -47.44 2.19 5.48
C HIS A 115 -48.31 1.48 6.51
N SER A 116 -48.98 0.40 6.07
CA SER A 116 -49.87 -0.39 6.94
C SER A 116 -49.17 -1.55 7.64
N ALA A 117 -47.89 -1.79 7.34
CA ALA A 117 -47.06 -2.83 7.93
C ALA A 117 -45.62 -2.32 8.14
N SER A 118 -44.78 -3.17 8.73
CA SER A 118 -43.35 -2.90 9.00
C SER A 118 -42.64 -2.24 7.82
N VAL A 119 -41.86 -1.19 8.09
CA VAL A 119 -40.93 -0.60 7.10
C VAL A 119 -39.55 -1.16 7.36
N ASN A 120 -39.09 -2.06 6.50
CA ASN A 120 -37.91 -2.89 6.74
C ASN A 120 -36.61 -2.23 6.30
N SER A 121 -36.67 -1.31 5.33
CA SER A 121 -35.48 -0.67 4.79
C SER A 121 -35.73 0.74 4.27
N ILE A 122 -34.70 1.57 4.39
CA ILE A 122 -34.66 2.94 3.92
C ILE A 122 -33.31 3.23 3.26
N SER A 123 -33.30 4.08 2.23
CA SER A 123 -32.07 4.46 1.53
C SER A 123 -32.18 5.89 1.00
N TRP A 124 -31.16 6.72 1.27
CA TRP A 124 -31.06 8.07 0.74
C TRP A 124 -30.53 8.04 -0.70
N ALA A 125 -31.11 8.87 -1.55
CA ALA A 125 -30.65 9.07 -2.92
C ALA A 125 -29.27 9.77 -2.93
N PRO A 126 -28.48 9.55 -4.00
CA PRO A 126 -27.29 10.35 -4.27
C PRO A 126 -27.59 11.85 -4.18
N HIS A 127 -26.66 12.58 -3.56
CA HIS A 127 -26.87 13.97 -3.18
C HIS A 127 -27.06 14.92 -4.38
N GLU A 128 -26.67 14.52 -5.58
CA GLU A 128 -26.88 15.22 -6.85
C GLU A 128 -28.38 15.28 -7.23
N LEU A 129 -29.17 14.30 -6.79
CA LEU A 129 -30.61 14.19 -7.11
C LEU A 129 -31.51 14.99 -6.16
N GLY A 130 -30.97 15.47 -5.04
CA GLY A 130 -31.72 16.10 -3.96
C GLY A 130 -31.75 15.23 -2.68
N ALA A 131 -32.33 15.78 -1.62
CA ALA A 131 -32.62 15.04 -0.40
C ALA A 131 -33.88 14.17 -0.60
N ILE A 132 -33.70 12.99 -1.19
CA ILE A 132 -34.77 12.04 -1.48
C ILE A 132 -34.51 10.74 -0.73
N LEU A 133 -35.53 10.20 -0.05
CA LEU A 133 -35.45 8.94 0.70
C LEU A 133 -36.41 7.92 0.09
N ALA A 134 -35.94 6.72 -0.23
CA ALA A 134 -36.78 5.58 -0.59
C ALA A 134 -37.01 4.68 0.63
N CYS A 135 -38.21 4.11 0.76
CA CYS A 135 -38.59 3.22 1.85
C CYS A 135 -39.29 1.97 1.32
N ALA A 136 -38.98 0.81 1.92
CA ALA A 136 -39.55 -0.50 1.62
C ALA A 136 -40.39 -1.03 2.79
N SER A 137 -41.63 -1.46 2.50
CA SER A 137 -42.52 -2.03 3.52
C SER A 137 -43.01 -3.43 3.20
N SER A 138 -43.24 -4.20 4.26
CA SER A 138 -43.92 -5.50 4.22
C SER A 138 -45.35 -5.43 3.69
N ASP A 139 -45.96 -4.24 3.58
CA ASP A 139 -47.29 -4.08 2.96
C ASP A 139 -47.27 -4.19 1.43
N GLY A 140 -46.09 -4.43 0.84
CA GLY A 140 -45.87 -4.56 -0.59
C GLY A 140 -45.67 -3.21 -1.31
N LYS A 141 -45.76 -2.09 -0.59
CA LYS A 141 -45.59 -0.75 -1.16
C LYS A 141 -44.19 -0.21 -0.94
N LEU A 142 -43.82 0.66 -1.87
CA LEU A 142 -42.64 1.51 -1.78
C LEU A 142 -43.11 2.95 -1.57
N SER A 143 -42.36 3.71 -0.79
CA SER A 143 -42.55 5.15 -0.70
C SER A 143 -41.27 5.90 -1.03
N VAL A 144 -41.41 7.07 -1.67
CA VAL A 144 -40.30 7.97 -1.95
C VAL A 144 -40.62 9.34 -1.39
N LEU A 145 -39.86 9.76 -0.39
CA LEU A 145 -40.00 11.04 0.29
C LEU A 145 -39.03 12.04 -0.32
N THR A 146 -39.52 13.19 -0.78
CA THR A 146 -38.69 14.26 -1.32
C THR A 146 -38.71 15.46 -0.38
N PHE A 147 -37.56 15.82 0.18
CA PHE A 147 -37.38 17.03 0.97
C PHE A 147 -37.14 18.23 0.06
N LYS A 148 -37.98 19.26 0.18
CA LYS A 148 -37.87 20.50 -0.60
C LYS A 148 -37.13 21.58 0.19
N ASN A 149 -36.53 22.52 -0.54
CA ASN A 149 -35.78 23.64 0.05
C ASN A 149 -36.63 24.57 0.92
N ASP A 150 -37.95 24.57 0.73
CA ASP A 150 -38.90 25.32 1.56
C ASP A 150 -39.22 24.64 2.90
N GLY A 151 -38.61 23.47 3.17
CA GLY A 151 -38.84 22.67 4.37
C GLY A 151 -40.03 21.72 4.27
N SER A 152 -40.76 21.72 3.15
CA SER A 152 -41.88 20.81 2.91
C SER A 152 -41.41 19.44 2.40
N TRP A 153 -42.32 18.47 2.46
CA TRP A 153 -42.06 17.08 2.09
C TRP A 153 -43.15 16.56 1.17
N ASP A 154 -42.75 16.06 0.01
CA ASP A 154 -43.61 15.24 -0.85
C ASP A 154 -43.41 13.75 -0.53
N ALA A 155 -44.43 12.94 -0.78
CA ALA A 155 -44.38 11.50 -0.61
C ALA A 155 -45.12 10.82 -1.75
N ASP A 156 -44.39 10.10 -2.59
CA ASP A 156 -44.96 9.16 -3.56
C ASP A 156 -45.12 7.80 -2.89
N ILE A 157 -46.25 7.13 -3.09
CA ILE A 157 -46.48 5.76 -2.61
C ILE A 157 -47.09 4.95 -3.73
N PHE A 158 -46.52 3.78 -4.00
CA PHE A 158 -46.96 2.90 -5.07
C PHE A 158 -46.70 1.44 -4.72
N ASN A 159 -47.39 0.53 -5.42
CA ASN A 159 -47.20 -0.90 -5.22
C ASN A 159 -45.86 -1.33 -5.84
N GLY A 160 -45.01 -1.95 -5.03
CA GLY A 160 -43.72 -2.46 -5.46
C GLY A 160 -43.74 -3.97 -5.68
N HIS A 161 -44.05 -4.73 -4.63
CA HIS A 161 -43.98 -6.18 -4.61
C HIS A 161 -45.31 -6.80 -4.16
N ALA A 162 -45.65 -7.97 -4.70
CA ALA A 162 -46.98 -8.57 -4.46
C ALA A 162 -47.16 -9.14 -3.04
N ILE A 163 -46.07 -9.58 -2.42
CA ILE A 163 -46.09 -10.27 -1.12
C ILE A 163 -45.55 -9.38 0.01
N GLY A 164 -44.56 -8.53 -0.30
CA GLY A 164 -43.90 -7.64 0.67
C GLY A 164 -42.54 -7.20 0.14
N CYS A 165 -42.06 -6.03 0.60
CA CYS A 165 -40.76 -5.49 0.23
C CYS A 165 -39.80 -5.50 1.44
N ASN A 166 -38.59 -6.00 1.22
CA ASN A 166 -37.59 -6.19 2.27
C ASN A 166 -36.51 -5.12 2.27
N ALA A 167 -35.99 -4.75 1.09
CA ALA A 167 -34.86 -3.83 0.98
C ALA A 167 -34.98 -2.91 -0.23
N VAL A 168 -34.32 -1.74 -0.14
CA VAL A 168 -34.20 -0.75 -1.21
C VAL A 168 -32.79 -0.19 -1.28
N SER A 169 -32.29 0.07 -2.49
CA SER A 169 -30.97 0.66 -2.72
C SER A 169 -30.95 1.55 -3.95
N TRP A 170 -30.46 2.79 -3.80
CA TRP A 170 -30.40 3.76 -4.90
C TRP A 170 -29.28 3.46 -5.89
N ALA A 171 -29.58 3.65 -7.17
CA ALA A 171 -28.57 3.69 -8.21
C ALA A 171 -27.78 5.02 -8.13
N PRO A 172 -26.52 5.03 -8.60
CA PRO A 172 -25.77 6.27 -8.80
C PRO A 172 -26.54 7.26 -9.70
N ALA A 173 -26.40 8.57 -9.42
CA ALA A 173 -27.12 9.62 -10.14
C ALA A 173 -26.74 9.68 -11.63
N VAL A 174 -25.53 9.24 -11.94
CA VAL A 174 -24.89 9.31 -13.26
C VAL A 174 -24.80 7.91 -13.85
N LEU A 175 -25.07 7.80 -15.16
CA LEU A 175 -24.97 6.53 -15.89
C LEU A 175 -23.50 6.08 -16.03
N PRO A 176 -23.20 4.77 -15.91
CA PRO A 176 -21.88 4.22 -16.22
C PRO A 176 -21.39 4.68 -17.60
N GLY A 177 -20.12 5.09 -17.69
CA GLY A 177 -19.50 5.50 -18.94
C GLY A 177 -19.84 6.91 -19.46
N SER A 178 -20.71 7.67 -18.76
CA SER A 178 -21.09 9.02 -19.20
C SER A 178 -20.02 10.10 -18.91
N LEU A 179 -19.03 9.82 -18.06
CA LEU A 179 -17.86 10.69 -17.84
C LEU A 179 -16.73 10.46 -18.87
N ILE A 180 -16.79 9.36 -19.63
CA ILE A 180 -15.76 8.92 -20.60
C ILE A 180 -16.28 8.88 -22.05
N SER A 181 -17.56 9.16 -22.28
CA SER A 181 -18.14 9.23 -23.64
C SER A 181 -18.36 10.69 -24.06
N PRO A 182 -17.66 11.21 -25.09
CA PRO A 182 -18.05 12.48 -25.69
C PRO A 182 -19.47 12.35 -26.27
N ALA A 183 -20.36 13.28 -25.92
CA ALA A 183 -21.72 13.29 -26.42
C ALA A 183 -21.72 13.26 -27.97
N PRO A 184 -22.60 12.47 -28.63
CA PRO A 184 -22.76 12.56 -30.07
C PRO A 184 -23.26 13.97 -30.44
N PRO A 185 -22.80 14.55 -31.57
CA PRO A 185 -23.32 15.83 -32.04
C PRO A 185 -24.76 15.65 -32.51
N THR A 186 -25.74 15.91 -31.64
CA THR A 186 -27.14 16.06 -32.06
C THR A 186 -27.37 17.48 -32.58
N GLN A 187 -28.25 17.56 -33.58
CA GLN A 187 -28.35 18.63 -34.57
C GLN A 187 -28.69 20.00 -33.98
N GLN A 188 -28.11 21.02 -34.63
CA GLN A 188 -28.34 22.46 -34.51
C GLN A 188 -29.72 22.87 -33.94
N ALA A 189 -29.69 23.63 -32.85
CA ALA A 189 -30.69 24.65 -32.54
C ALA A 189 -30.05 26.06 -32.67
N PRO A 190 -30.76 27.08 -33.18
CA PRO A 190 -30.16 28.35 -33.54
C PRO A 190 -30.00 29.29 -32.34
N ASN A 191 -28.80 29.90 -32.25
CA ASN A 191 -28.48 31.21 -31.68
C ASN A 191 -29.45 31.82 -30.66
N THR A 192 -29.06 31.82 -29.37
CA THR A 192 -29.31 32.95 -28.47
C THR A 192 -28.12 33.15 -27.52
N SER A 193 -27.63 34.39 -27.50
CA SER A 193 -26.55 34.95 -26.70
C SER A 193 -26.93 35.13 -25.22
N SER A 194 -26.17 34.53 -24.30
CA SER A 194 -25.78 35.04 -22.96
C SER A 194 -25.34 33.85 -22.09
N GLY A 195 -24.23 33.99 -21.37
CA GLY A 195 -23.53 32.90 -20.67
C GLY A 195 -24.40 31.84 -19.96
N GLN A 196 -24.11 30.56 -20.26
CA GLN A 196 -24.67 29.38 -19.59
C GLN A 196 -23.57 28.32 -19.44
N PRO A 197 -23.63 27.47 -18.39
CA PRO A 197 -22.56 26.56 -17.98
C PRO A 197 -22.48 25.31 -18.87
N ASP A 198 -21.37 24.57 -18.74
CA ASP A 198 -21.07 23.29 -19.39
C ASP A 198 -22.26 22.33 -19.57
N PRO A 199 -22.28 21.48 -20.61
CA PRO A 199 -23.38 20.55 -20.85
C PRO A 199 -23.55 19.60 -19.66
N ALA A 200 -24.63 19.79 -18.90
CA ALA A 200 -24.92 19.03 -17.70
C ALA A 200 -25.07 17.53 -18.01
N VAL A 201 -24.30 16.70 -17.29
CA VAL A 201 -24.44 15.24 -17.33
C VAL A 201 -25.88 14.87 -16.94
N PRO A 202 -26.60 14.05 -17.75
CA PRO A 202 -27.99 13.73 -17.47
C PRO A 202 -28.12 12.90 -16.19
N LEU A 203 -28.70 13.49 -15.16
CA LEU A 203 -28.98 12.83 -13.89
C LEU A 203 -30.27 12.01 -13.98
N THR A 204 -30.25 10.77 -13.50
CA THR A 204 -31.41 9.86 -13.56
C THR A 204 -31.76 9.35 -12.16
N LYS A 205 -33.03 9.43 -11.75
CA LYS A 205 -33.51 8.90 -10.48
C LYS A 205 -33.91 7.43 -10.64
N ARG A 206 -33.07 6.52 -10.14
CA ARG A 206 -33.31 5.08 -10.17
C ARG A 206 -32.93 4.40 -8.87
N PHE A 207 -33.63 3.33 -8.53
CA PHE A 207 -33.30 2.49 -7.40
C PHE A 207 -33.80 1.06 -7.63
N ALA A 208 -33.27 0.11 -6.86
CA ALA A 208 -33.70 -1.28 -6.84
C ALA A 208 -34.46 -1.59 -5.55
N SER A 209 -35.45 -2.48 -5.63
CA SER A 209 -36.18 -3.00 -4.48
C SER A 209 -36.21 -4.53 -4.48
N ALA A 210 -36.01 -5.13 -3.31
CA ALA A 210 -36.05 -6.57 -3.09
C ALA A 210 -37.37 -6.99 -2.42
N GLY A 211 -37.94 -8.12 -2.86
CA GLY A 211 -39.23 -8.58 -2.36
C GLY A 211 -39.26 -10.02 -1.85
N CYS A 212 -40.33 -10.29 -1.08
CA CYS A 212 -40.74 -11.65 -0.69
C CYS A 212 -41.35 -12.46 -1.84
N ASP A 213 -41.49 -11.86 -3.02
CA ASP A 213 -41.90 -12.50 -4.27
C ASP A 213 -40.70 -13.01 -5.09
N ASN A 214 -39.54 -13.16 -4.45
CA ASN A 214 -38.29 -13.75 -4.98
C ASN A 214 -37.63 -12.95 -6.12
N VAL A 215 -38.10 -11.74 -6.39
CA VAL A 215 -37.59 -10.88 -7.46
C VAL A 215 -37.04 -9.58 -6.91
N VAL A 216 -36.15 -8.97 -7.69
CA VAL A 216 -35.73 -7.58 -7.52
C VAL A 216 -36.29 -6.75 -8.66
N ARG A 217 -36.88 -5.60 -8.34
CA ARG A 217 -37.43 -4.67 -9.34
C ARG A 217 -36.57 -3.42 -9.40
N ILE A 218 -36.35 -2.92 -10.60
CA ILE A 218 -35.65 -1.66 -10.86
C ILE A 218 -36.69 -0.62 -11.21
N TRP A 219 -36.65 0.51 -10.51
CA TRP A 219 -37.58 1.61 -10.66
C TRP A 219 -36.86 2.80 -11.27
N ASN A 220 -37.53 3.45 -12.21
CA ASN A 220 -37.08 4.70 -12.82
C ASN A 220 -38.15 5.77 -12.65
N TYR A 221 -37.75 6.98 -12.31
CA TYR A 221 -38.69 8.10 -12.25
C TYR A 221 -38.93 8.65 -13.64
N ASN A 222 -40.19 8.68 -14.07
CA ASN A 222 -40.58 9.32 -15.32
C ASN A 222 -40.96 10.79 -15.05
N PRO A 223 -40.15 11.77 -15.50
CA PRO A 223 -40.43 13.18 -15.25
C PRO A 223 -41.68 13.69 -15.98
N THR A 224 -42.09 13.02 -17.07
CA THR A 224 -43.26 13.42 -17.86
C THR A 224 -44.56 13.07 -17.16
N THR A 225 -44.64 11.88 -16.57
CA THR A 225 -45.82 11.41 -15.83
C THR A 225 -45.73 11.72 -14.34
N GLN A 226 -44.59 12.26 -13.89
CA GLN A 226 -44.26 12.52 -12.49
C GLN A 226 -44.47 11.29 -11.58
N SER A 227 -44.20 10.10 -12.13
CA SER A 227 -44.48 8.83 -11.45
C SER A 227 -43.31 7.87 -11.57
N TRP A 228 -43.19 6.99 -10.58
CA TRP A 228 -42.27 5.87 -10.63
C TRP A 228 -42.81 4.78 -11.55
N VAL A 229 -41.96 4.31 -12.46
CA VAL A 229 -42.28 3.21 -13.38
C VAL A 229 -41.25 2.10 -13.22
N GLU A 230 -41.69 0.87 -13.39
CA GLU A 230 -40.81 -0.29 -13.42
C GLU A 230 -39.99 -0.28 -14.72
N GLU A 231 -38.67 -0.23 -14.60
CA GLU A 231 -37.72 -0.33 -15.71
C GLU A 231 -37.39 -1.79 -16.04
N GLY A 232 -37.31 -2.65 -15.03
CA GLY A 232 -36.98 -4.05 -15.22
C GLY A 232 -37.11 -4.91 -13.98
N VAL A 233 -37.09 -6.23 -14.18
CA VAL A 233 -37.19 -7.24 -13.14
C VAL A 233 -36.01 -8.19 -13.24
N LEU A 234 -35.31 -8.39 -12.12
CA LEU A 234 -34.22 -9.34 -11.97
C LEU A 234 -34.78 -10.59 -11.27
N ALA A 235 -34.92 -11.67 -12.04
CA ALA A 235 -35.45 -12.95 -11.57
C ALA A 235 -34.33 -13.99 -11.53
N GLY A 236 -34.12 -14.60 -10.37
CA GLY A 236 -33.04 -15.58 -10.20
C GLY A 236 -33.05 -16.31 -8.87
N HIS A 237 -33.53 -15.67 -7.81
CA HIS A 237 -33.68 -16.29 -6.50
C HIS A 237 -34.89 -17.23 -6.46
N THR A 238 -34.80 -18.26 -5.62
CA THR A 238 -35.85 -19.26 -5.42
C THR A 238 -36.66 -19.07 -4.14
N ASP A 239 -36.26 -18.11 -3.30
CA ASP A 239 -36.91 -17.74 -2.05
C ASP A 239 -36.71 -16.22 -1.80
N TRP A 240 -37.24 -15.70 -0.69
CA TRP A 240 -37.31 -14.26 -0.39
C TRP A 240 -35.96 -13.57 -0.57
N VAL A 241 -35.95 -12.47 -1.34
CA VAL A 241 -34.76 -11.62 -1.43
C VAL A 241 -34.71 -10.76 -0.18
N ARG A 242 -33.70 -10.98 0.65
CA ARG A 242 -33.54 -10.34 1.96
C ARG A 242 -32.95 -8.95 1.83
N ASP A 243 -31.99 -8.78 0.93
CA ASP A 243 -31.28 -7.51 0.76
C ASP A 243 -30.87 -7.26 -0.70
N VAL A 244 -30.75 -5.98 -1.05
CA VAL A 244 -30.28 -5.52 -2.37
C VAL A 244 -29.36 -4.32 -2.19
N ALA A 245 -28.21 -4.35 -2.85
CA ALA A 245 -27.25 -3.25 -2.83
C ALA A 245 -26.81 -2.91 -4.26
N TRP A 246 -27.07 -1.68 -4.69
CA TRP A 246 -26.55 -1.14 -5.95
C TRP A 246 -25.15 -0.57 -5.72
N ALA A 247 -24.17 -0.98 -6.52
CA ALA A 247 -22.80 -0.52 -6.37
C ALA A 247 -22.68 0.99 -6.71
N PRO A 248 -21.90 1.76 -5.93
CA PRO A 248 -21.42 3.06 -6.36
C PRO A 248 -20.58 2.95 -7.65
N ASN A 249 -20.76 3.86 -8.61
CA ASN A 249 -20.10 3.80 -9.92
C ASN A 249 -19.04 4.90 -10.11
N ILE A 250 -18.28 5.25 -9.07
CA ILE A 250 -17.20 6.24 -9.19
C ILE A 250 -16.07 5.63 -10.04
N GLY A 251 -16.11 5.88 -11.35
CA GLY A 251 -15.09 5.43 -12.30
C GLY A 251 -15.28 4.03 -12.90
N LEU A 252 -16.33 3.28 -12.52
CA LEU A 252 -16.59 1.96 -13.08
C LEU A 252 -17.27 2.04 -14.47
N PRO A 253 -16.82 1.25 -15.46
CA PRO A 253 -17.42 1.24 -16.80
C PRO A 253 -18.77 0.51 -16.85
N ARG A 254 -19.15 -0.21 -15.78
CA ARG A 254 -20.32 -1.10 -15.71
C ARG A 254 -21.13 -0.84 -14.44
N SER A 255 -22.40 -1.24 -14.44
CA SER A 255 -23.24 -1.23 -13.22
C SER A 255 -23.28 -2.61 -12.58
N TYR A 256 -23.19 -2.63 -11.24
CA TYR A 256 -23.37 -3.85 -10.44
C TYR A 256 -24.54 -3.69 -9.45
N ILE A 257 -25.31 -4.76 -9.27
CA ILE A 257 -26.26 -4.92 -8.17
C ILE A 257 -25.94 -6.27 -7.50
N ALA A 258 -25.82 -6.29 -6.18
CA ALA A 258 -25.74 -7.52 -5.39
C ALA A 258 -27.09 -7.79 -4.73
N THR A 259 -27.51 -9.06 -4.70
CA THR A 259 -28.75 -9.48 -4.03
C THR A 259 -28.50 -10.69 -3.14
N ALA A 260 -29.00 -10.64 -1.91
CA ALA A 260 -28.92 -11.73 -0.94
C ALA A 260 -30.31 -12.31 -0.67
N SER A 261 -30.40 -13.63 -0.48
CA SER A 261 -31.68 -14.32 -0.34
C SER A 261 -31.71 -15.39 0.75
N GLN A 262 -32.93 -15.65 1.19
CA GLN A 262 -33.34 -16.79 2.01
C GLN A 262 -32.94 -18.14 1.38
N ASP A 263 -32.79 -18.21 0.05
CA ASP A 263 -32.42 -19.43 -0.67
C ASP A 263 -30.93 -19.85 -0.53
N ARG A 264 -30.18 -19.06 0.25
CA ARG A 264 -28.74 -19.21 0.55
C ARG A 264 -27.83 -18.87 -0.62
N THR A 265 -28.27 -18.01 -1.55
CA THR A 265 -27.45 -17.54 -2.67
C THR A 265 -27.21 -16.04 -2.60
N VAL A 266 -26.06 -15.61 -3.13
CA VAL A 266 -25.81 -14.23 -3.51
C VAL A 266 -25.65 -14.17 -5.01
N LEU A 267 -26.40 -13.27 -5.64
CA LEU A 267 -26.35 -13.03 -7.08
C LEU A 267 -25.78 -11.63 -7.35
N ILE A 268 -24.79 -11.58 -8.22
CA ILE A 268 -24.25 -10.36 -8.80
C ILE A 268 -24.90 -10.16 -10.16
N TRP A 269 -25.53 -9.00 -10.33
CA TRP A 269 -26.15 -8.57 -11.56
C TRP A 269 -25.27 -7.52 -12.21
N THR A 270 -24.71 -7.83 -13.37
CA THR A 270 -23.80 -6.95 -14.10
C THR A 270 -24.49 -6.40 -15.34
N LYS A 271 -24.32 -5.10 -15.60
CA LYS A 271 -24.82 -4.44 -16.81
C LYS A 271 -23.70 -3.61 -17.43
N ASP A 272 -23.15 -4.11 -18.53
CA ASP A 272 -21.97 -3.54 -19.19
C ASP A 272 -22.20 -2.18 -19.84
N SER A 273 -23.43 -1.92 -20.28
CA SER A 273 -23.81 -0.66 -20.89
C SER A 273 -25.28 -0.33 -20.61
N PRO A 274 -25.72 0.93 -20.72
CA PRO A 274 -27.11 1.31 -20.45
C PRO A 274 -28.16 0.52 -21.25
N ASN A 275 -27.81 0.07 -22.45
CA ASN A 275 -28.68 -0.70 -23.34
C ASN A 275 -28.48 -2.22 -23.25
N ALA A 276 -27.48 -2.70 -22.51
CA ALA A 276 -27.27 -4.13 -22.29
C ALA A 276 -28.35 -4.72 -21.37
N GLN A 277 -28.59 -6.02 -21.54
CA GLN A 277 -29.37 -6.80 -20.59
C GLN A 277 -28.54 -7.07 -19.33
N TRP A 278 -29.21 -7.24 -18.19
CA TRP A 278 -28.55 -7.65 -16.95
C TRP A 278 -28.06 -9.10 -17.07
N GLN A 279 -26.79 -9.32 -16.76
CA GLN A 279 -26.18 -10.65 -16.65
C GLN A 279 -26.14 -11.06 -15.19
N LYS A 280 -26.41 -12.34 -14.90
CA LYS A 280 -26.46 -12.89 -13.55
C LYS A 280 -25.27 -13.81 -13.32
N THR A 281 -24.52 -13.56 -12.26
CA THR A 281 -23.43 -14.41 -11.76
C THR A 281 -23.73 -14.79 -10.31
N ALA A 282 -23.65 -16.07 -9.96
CA ALA A 282 -23.79 -16.52 -8.57
C ALA A 282 -22.41 -16.60 -7.90
N LEU A 283 -22.30 -16.12 -6.66
CA LEU A 283 -21.09 -16.31 -5.87
C LEU A 283 -20.99 -17.76 -5.39
N ASP A 284 -19.79 -18.34 -5.44
CA ASP A 284 -19.54 -19.71 -4.99
C ASP A 284 -18.69 -19.73 -3.71
N PRO A 285 -19.29 -19.90 -2.52
CA PRO A 285 -18.56 -19.90 -1.26
C PRO A 285 -17.68 -21.13 -1.06
N SER A 286 -17.70 -22.11 -1.97
CA SER A 286 -16.80 -23.27 -1.91
C SER A 286 -15.33 -22.94 -2.22
N THR A 287 -15.05 -21.73 -2.74
CA THR A 287 -13.69 -21.22 -2.95
C THR A 287 -13.08 -20.55 -1.71
N VAL A 288 -13.82 -20.45 -0.60
CA VAL A 288 -13.42 -19.76 0.63
C VAL A 288 -12.54 -20.68 1.50
N THR A 289 -11.25 -20.35 1.64
CA THR A 289 -10.28 -21.16 2.43
C THR A 289 -10.07 -20.71 3.87
N SER A 290 -10.55 -19.54 4.30
CA SER A 290 -10.48 -19.14 5.70
C SER A 290 -11.74 -18.38 6.17
N VAL A 291 -12.14 -18.60 7.43
CA VAL A 291 -13.39 -18.11 7.99
C VAL A 291 -13.19 -17.60 9.41
N VAL A 292 -13.46 -16.32 9.63
CA VAL A 292 -13.62 -15.72 10.97
C VAL A 292 -15.02 -16.12 11.49
N SER A 293 -15.06 -16.74 12.67
CA SER A 293 -16.29 -17.23 13.32
C SER A 293 -16.62 -16.37 14.53
N THR A 294 -17.78 -15.71 14.55
CA THR A 294 -18.19 -14.80 15.65
C THR A 294 -19.43 -15.23 16.44
N ALA A 295 -19.90 -16.49 16.34
CA ALA A 295 -21.08 -16.94 17.12
C ALA A 295 -20.95 -18.36 17.74
N PRO A 296 -21.58 -18.63 18.91
CA PRO A 296 -21.64 -19.96 19.51
C PRO A 296 -22.57 -20.89 18.72
N ALA A 297 -22.13 -22.14 18.57
CA ALA A 297 -22.73 -23.18 17.74
C ALA A 297 -24.25 -23.38 17.92
N GLY A 298 -24.98 -23.29 16.81
CA GLY A 298 -26.39 -23.67 16.70
C GLY A 298 -26.64 -24.61 15.51
N GLY A 299 -26.90 -25.89 15.80
CA GLY A 299 -27.51 -26.85 14.86
C GLY A 299 -26.62 -27.45 13.77
N PRO A 300 -26.92 -28.68 13.29
CA PRO A 300 -26.17 -29.31 12.21
C PRO A 300 -26.38 -28.56 10.89
N ALA A 301 -25.30 -28.04 10.32
CA ALA A 301 -25.31 -27.38 9.03
C ALA A 301 -25.75 -28.35 7.91
N PRO A 302 -26.58 -27.90 6.95
CA PRO A 302 -26.91 -28.70 5.77
C PRO A 302 -25.65 -29.01 4.94
N PRO A 303 -25.63 -30.13 4.18
CA PRO A 303 -24.47 -30.50 3.37
C PRO A 303 -24.09 -29.38 2.39
N ALA A 304 -22.79 -29.12 2.26
CA ALA A 304 -22.24 -28.11 1.35
C ALA A 304 -22.73 -28.37 -0.08
N GLN A 305 -23.33 -27.35 -0.70
CA GLN A 305 -23.78 -27.38 -2.09
C GLN A 305 -23.03 -26.30 -2.87
N PRO A 306 -22.45 -26.61 -4.04
CA PRO A 306 -21.79 -25.62 -4.89
C PRO A 306 -22.70 -24.42 -5.16
N GLY A 307 -22.18 -23.20 -5.05
CA GLY A 307 -22.95 -21.97 -5.27
C GLY A 307 -23.97 -21.62 -4.19
N LYS A 308 -23.94 -22.28 -3.02
CA LYS A 308 -24.81 -21.94 -1.88
C LYS A 308 -24.02 -21.71 -0.61
N PHE A 309 -24.38 -20.64 0.10
CA PHE A 309 -23.90 -20.34 1.44
C PHE A 309 -24.40 -21.39 2.45
N PRO A 310 -23.66 -21.57 3.56
CA PRO A 310 -24.03 -22.55 4.59
C PRO A 310 -25.43 -22.31 5.16
N ASP A 311 -25.80 -21.03 5.34
CA ASP A 311 -27.09 -20.59 5.84
C ASP A 311 -27.63 -19.40 5.02
N VAL A 312 -28.79 -18.87 5.43
CA VAL A 312 -29.46 -17.71 4.87
C VAL A 312 -28.50 -16.53 4.79
N VAL A 313 -28.53 -15.80 3.68
CA VAL A 313 -27.73 -14.57 3.55
C VAL A 313 -28.60 -13.37 3.90
N TRP A 314 -28.14 -12.55 4.85
CA TRP A 314 -28.94 -11.49 5.46
C TRP A 314 -28.69 -10.13 4.86
N ARG A 315 -27.43 -9.74 4.63
CA ARG A 315 -27.06 -8.42 4.10
C ARG A 315 -25.98 -8.50 3.05
N VAL A 316 -26.04 -7.55 2.12
CA VAL A 316 -25.00 -7.26 1.12
C VAL A 316 -24.68 -5.77 1.15
N SER A 317 -23.40 -5.42 1.16
CA SER A 317 -22.99 -4.00 1.18
C SER A 317 -21.72 -3.79 0.35
N TRP A 318 -21.75 -2.77 -0.51
CA TRP A 318 -20.61 -2.40 -1.33
C TRP A 318 -19.69 -1.43 -0.60
N SER A 319 -18.39 -1.51 -0.88
CA SER A 319 -17.44 -0.46 -0.55
C SER A 319 -17.83 0.86 -1.23
N LEU A 320 -17.36 2.00 -0.71
CA LEU A 320 -17.60 3.32 -1.30
C LEU A 320 -17.09 3.43 -2.76
N ALA A 321 -16.07 2.64 -3.11
CA ALA A 321 -15.54 2.55 -4.47
C ALA A 321 -16.32 1.56 -5.38
N GLY A 322 -17.24 0.76 -4.82
CA GLY A 322 -18.06 -0.20 -5.56
C GLY A 322 -17.31 -1.46 -6.02
N ASN A 323 -16.08 -1.69 -5.55
CA ASN A 323 -15.20 -2.77 -6.01
C ASN A 323 -15.08 -3.96 -5.05
N ILE A 324 -15.51 -3.80 -3.79
CA ILE A 324 -15.50 -4.87 -2.77
C ILE A 324 -16.93 -5.02 -2.25
N LEU A 325 -17.40 -6.26 -2.14
CA LEU A 325 -18.71 -6.61 -1.61
C LEU A 325 -18.56 -7.38 -0.29
N ALA A 326 -19.20 -6.88 0.76
CA ALA A 326 -19.36 -7.60 2.01
C ALA A 326 -20.70 -8.36 2.03
N VAL A 327 -20.67 -9.61 2.50
CA VAL A 327 -21.82 -10.52 2.57
C VAL A 327 -21.93 -11.09 3.98
N SER A 328 -23.06 -10.87 4.67
CA SER A 328 -23.32 -11.47 5.99
C SER A 328 -24.24 -12.69 5.89
N CYS A 329 -23.84 -13.79 6.49
CA CYS A 329 -24.57 -15.06 6.49
C CYS A 329 -25.08 -15.41 7.90
N GLY A 330 -26.17 -16.17 7.95
CA GLY A 330 -26.83 -16.63 9.17
C GLY A 330 -25.99 -17.62 9.98
N ASP A 331 -24.89 -18.12 9.42
CA ASP A 331 -23.88 -18.90 10.12
C ASP A 331 -23.00 -18.05 11.05
N GLY A 332 -23.29 -16.75 11.15
CA GLY A 332 -22.56 -15.82 12.00
C GLY A 332 -21.25 -15.34 11.40
N LYS A 333 -21.06 -15.49 10.08
CA LYS A 333 -19.85 -15.07 9.36
C LYS A 333 -20.12 -13.96 8.35
N VAL A 334 -19.10 -13.15 8.10
CA VAL A 334 -19.07 -12.16 7.02
C VAL A 334 -17.95 -12.53 6.06
N THR A 335 -18.24 -12.50 4.77
CA THR A 335 -17.27 -12.77 3.70
C THR A 335 -17.11 -11.55 2.80
N LEU A 336 -15.90 -11.33 2.28
CA LEU A 336 -15.58 -10.23 1.37
C LEU A 336 -15.32 -10.79 -0.02
N TRP A 337 -15.80 -10.10 -1.04
CA TRP A 337 -15.76 -10.57 -2.42
C TRP A 337 -15.28 -9.47 -3.36
N LYS A 338 -14.43 -9.84 -4.32
CA LYS A 338 -13.88 -8.94 -5.34
C LYS A 338 -13.87 -9.61 -6.70
N GLU A 339 -14.15 -8.84 -7.75
CA GLU A 339 -14.02 -9.30 -9.13
C GLU A 339 -12.54 -9.24 -9.56
N ASN A 340 -12.00 -10.34 -10.05
CA ASN A 340 -10.64 -10.41 -10.56
C ASN A 340 -10.54 -9.93 -12.03
N LEU A 341 -9.32 -9.87 -12.56
CA LEU A 341 -9.07 -9.42 -13.94
C LEU A 341 -9.72 -10.30 -15.03
N LYS A 342 -10.13 -11.53 -14.69
CA LYS A 342 -10.81 -12.47 -15.60
C LYS A 342 -12.35 -12.32 -15.55
N GLY A 343 -12.88 -11.45 -14.68
CA GLY A 343 -14.31 -11.26 -14.48
C GLY A 343 -14.96 -12.33 -13.59
N THR A 344 -14.17 -13.11 -12.84
CA THR A 344 -14.70 -14.03 -11.82
C THR A 344 -14.63 -13.40 -10.44
N TRP A 345 -15.56 -13.77 -9.57
CA TRP A 345 -15.65 -13.25 -8.21
C TRP A 345 -14.97 -14.21 -7.25
N ASP A 346 -13.90 -13.72 -6.62
CA ASP A 346 -13.12 -14.48 -5.65
C ASP A 346 -13.40 -13.91 -4.25
N SER A 347 -13.44 -14.80 -3.26
CA SER A 347 -13.54 -14.42 -1.86
C SER A 347 -12.17 -14.05 -1.34
N GLU A 348 -12.03 -12.85 -0.77
CA GLU A 348 -10.82 -12.44 -0.07
C GLU A 348 -10.94 -12.86 1.41
N ASP A 349 -9.85 -13.34 1.98
CA ASP A 349 -9.80 -13.67 3.41
C ASP A 349 -10.12 -12.41 4.22
N ALA A 350 -11.14 -12.51 5.08
CA ALA A 350 -11.66 -11.39 5.86
C ALA A 350 -10.67 -10.97 6.94
N PHE A 351 -9.67 -10.20 6.56
CA PHE A 351 -9.02 -9.20 7.39
C PHE A 351 -8.82 -7.93 6.55
N VAL A 352 -9.14 -6.78 7.16
CA VAL A 352 -9.09 -5.41 6.62
C VAL A 352 -10.34 -4.96 5.84
N LEU A 353 -11.42 -4.67 6.58
CA LEU A 353 -12.27 -3.51 6.26
C LEU A 353 -11.93 -2.40 7.26
N CYS A 354 -11.50 -1.26 6.73
CA CYS A 354 -10.88 -0.15 7.45
C CYS A 354 -11.74 0.41 8.60
N ALA A 355 -11.40 0.06 9.85
CA ALA A 355 -11.18 1.11 10.84
C ALA A 355 -10.00 1.95 10.34
N VAL A 356 -10.00 3.26 10.56
CA VAL A 356 -8.82 4.09 10.33
C VAL A 356 -7.76 3.68 11.36
N VAL A 357 -7.06 2.59 11.09
CA VAL A 357 -5.82 2.24 11.79
C VAL A 357 -4.80 3.22 11.27
N ARG A 358 -4.27 4.07 12.15
CA ARG A 358 -3.43 5.17 11.72
C ARG A 358 -2.03 4.74 11.32
N GLY A 359 -1.31 3.82 11.95
CA GLY A 359 0.05 3.41 11.55
C GLY A 359 1.07 4.54 11.51
N GLN A 360 2.29 4.32 11.01
CA GLN A 360 3.39 5.28 11.02
C GLN A 360 2.95 6.66 10.51
N GLN A 361 2.95 7.64 11.41
CA GLN A 361 2.41 8.97 11.14
C GLN A 361 3.48 9.90 10.55
N VAL A 362 3.02 11.07 10.08
CA VAL A 362 3.87 12.15 9.57
C VAL A 362 3.98 13.24 10.61
N GLY A 363 5.22 13.55 11.02
CA GLY A 363 5.55 14.67 11.89
C GLY A 363 5.33 16.02 11.18
N THR A 364 5.15 17.08 11.95
CA THR A 364 4.83 18.43 11.43
C THR A 364 5.70 19.55 12.01
N LEU A 365 6.65 19.22 12.86
CA LEU A 365 7.62 20.11 13.50
C LEU A 365 8.74 20.52 12.52
N GLN A 366 9.20 19.60 11.67
CA GLN A 366 10.21 19.87 10.64
C GLN A 366 9.63 19.57 9.25
N THR A 367 9.63 20.56 8.37
CA THR A 367 9.17 20.34 6.99
C THR A 367 10.16 19.44 6.26
N GLU A 368 9.66 18.40 5.59
CA GLU A 368 10.45 17.57 4.69
C GLU A 368 10.69 18.30 3.37
N THR A 369 11.95 18.59 3.07
CA THR A 369 12.39 19.28 1.84
C THR A 369 13.54 18.50 1.21
N HIS A 370 13.25 17.76 0.15
CA HIS A 370 14.24 16.91 -0.53
C HIS A 370 15.31 17.74 -1.25
N PRO A 371 16.62 17.48 -1.03
CA PRO A 371 17.69 18.12 -1.80
C PRO A 371 17.57 17.78 -3.30
N PRO A 372 17.66 18.79 -4.20
CA PRO A 372 17.54 18.55 -5.63
C PRO A 372 18.77 17.84 -6.18
N LEU A 373 18.58 16.93 -7.13
CA LEU A 373 19.65 16.23 -7.83
C LEU A 373 19.24 16.05 -9.29
N SER A 374 20.02 16.60 -10.22
CA SER A 374 19.75 16.42 -11.65
C SER A 374 20.36 15.09 -12.13
N VAL A 375 19.55 14.29 -12.80
CA VAL A 375 19.99 13.09 -13.55
C VAL A 375 19.78 13.31 -15.04
N GLN A 376 20.24 12.39 -15.88
CA GLN A 376 20.17 12.52 -17.34
C GLN A 376 19.62 11.25 -18.00
N GLU A 377 18.69 11.41 -18.92
CA GLU A 377 18.20 10.33 -19.79
C GLU A 377 18.78 10.51 -21.20
N CYS A 378 19.50 9.51 -21.67
CA CYS A 378 20.25 9.53 -22.92
C CYS A 378 19.51 8.74 -24.02
N SER A 379 19.58 9.24 -25.26
CA SER A 379 19.09 8.53 -26.44
C SER A 379 20.22 7.75 -27.11
N ALA A 380 19.88 6.80 -27.99
CA ALA A 380 20.87 6.04 -28.77
C ALA A 380 21.81 6.91 -29.63
N SER A 381 21.50 8.20 -29.84
CA SER A 381 22.38 9.15 -30.53
C SER A 381 23.45 9.78 -29.63
N GLY A 382 23.48 9.44 -28.33
CA GLY A 382 24.36 10.03 -27.32
C GLY A 382 23.87 11.38 -26.78
N SER A 383 22.70 11.87 -27.23
CA SER A 383 22.10 13.09 -26.70
C SER A 383 21.40 12.81 -25.37
N CYS A 384 21.74 13.53 -24.31
CA CYS A 384 21.11 13.38 -23.00
C CYS A 384 20.25 14.58 -22.61
N THR A 385 19.09 14.31 -22.00
CA THR A 385 18.16 15.30 -21.46
C THR A 385 18.26 15.31 -19.94
N ALA A 386 18.48 16.49 -19.36
CA ALA A 386 18.52 16.64 -17.91
C ALA A 386 17.10 16.52 -17.31
N LEU A 387 16.94 15.62 -16.35
CA LEU A 387 15.73 15.42 -15.56
C LEU A 387 15.98 15.98 -14.15
N GLN A 388 15.07 16.84 -13.69
CA GLN A 388 15.11 17.33 -12.32
C GLN A 388 14.51 16.28 -11.40
N ARG A 389 15.30 15.83 -10.42
CA ARG A 389 14.93 14.87 -9.39
C ARG A 389 15.33 15.44 -8.04
N SER A 390 15.06 14.69 -6.98
CA SER A 390 15.55 14.98 -5.64
C SER A 390 15.97 13.70 -4.95
N VAL A 391 16.60 13.82 -3.78
CA VAL A 391 16.94 12.67 -2.93
C VAL A 391 16.16 12.73 -1.62
N VAL A 392 15.77 11.57 -1.11
CA VAL A 392 15.08 11.45 0.18
C VAL A 392 15.88 10.56 1.12
N LEU A 393 15.99 10.97 2.38
CA LEU A 393 16.60 10.18 3.44
C LEU A 393 15.69 9.00 3.85
N ASP A 394 16.31 7.83 4.03
CA ASP A 394 15.67 6.63 4.55
C ASP A 394 15.03 6.85 5.94
N SER A 395 13.89 6.22 6.16
CA SER A 395 13.09 6.37 7.37
C SER A 395 13.80 5.98 8.68
N ASN A 396 14.79 5.09 8.64
CA ASN A 396 15.49 4.60 9.83
C ASN A 396 16.31 5.69 10.53
N TRP A 397 16.78 6.70 9.79
CA TRP A 397 17.56 7.82 10.30
C TRP A 397 16.72 8.97 10.86
N ARG A 398 15.43 8.99 10.56
CA ARG A 398 14.56 10.11 10.93
C ARG A 398 14.27 10.10 12.42
N TRP A 399 14.09 11.30 12.96
CA TRP A 399 13.58 11.43 14.30
C TRP A 399 12.15 10.87 14.38
N LEU A 400 11.93 10.01 15.36
CA LEU A 400 10.66 9.34 15.61
C LEU A 400 10.13 9.74 16.99
N HIS A 401 9.01 10.45 17.01
CA HIS A 401 8.42 10.99 18.23
C HIS A 401 6.91 10.84 18.27
N THR A 402 6.29 11.14 19.40
CA THR A 402 4.83 11.10 19.55
C THR A 402 4.13 12.06 18.59
N THR A 403 3.02 11.64 17.99
CA THR A 403 2.24 12.42 17.00
C THR A 403 1.86 13.83 17.46
N GLU A 404 1.60 14.02 18.75
CA GLU A 404 1.16 15.29 19.34
C GLU A 404 2.26 16.01 20.16
N GLY A 405 3.50 15.52 20.18
CA GLY A 405 4.53 16.02 21.08
C GLY A 405 5.97 15.86 20.58
N TYR A 406 6.91 15.96 21.51
CA TYR A 406 8.37 15.86 21.25
C TYR A 406 8.98 14.63 21.92
N THR A 407 8.16 13.76 22.51
CA THR A 407 8.64 12.60 23.25
C THR A 407 9.08 11.53 22.26
N ASN A 408 10.34 11.10 22.35
CA ASN A 408 10.88 10.10 21.45
C ASN A 408 10.18 8.75 21.64
N CYS A 409 9.80 8.12 20.53
CA CYS A 409 9.39 6.71 20.54
C CYS A 409 10.60 5.77 20.50
N TYR A 410 11.72 6.25 19.97
CA TYR A 410 12.98 5.52 19.84
C TYR A 410 14.16 6.43 20.19
N THR A 411 15.03 5.98 21.09
CA THR A 411 16.22 6.76 21.53
C THR A 411 17.44 5.86 21.67
N GLY A 412 18.56 6.28 21.07
CA GLY A 412 19.75 5.41 20.96
C GLY A 412 19.39 4.20 20.13
N ASN A 413 19.36 3.02 20.76
CA ASN A 413 18.96 1.77 20.15
C ASN A 413 17.74 1.10 20.80
N THR A 414 16.94 1.85 21.57
CA THR A 414 15.83 1.30 22.38
C THR A 414 14.50 2.02 22.09
N TRP A 415 13.42 1.23 22.00
CA TRP A 415 12.04 1.71 21.90
C TRP A 415 11.45 2.07 23.28
N ASP A 416 10.63 3.12 23.35
CA ASP A 416 9.84 3.43 24.55
C ASP A 416 8.66 2.45 24.67
N THR A 417 8.76 1.50 25.59
CA THR A 417 7.74 0.44 25.77
C THR A 417 6.38 0.95 26.24
N THR A 418 6.29 2.18 26.74
CA THR A 418 5.01 2.81 27.11
C THR A 418 4.30 3.33 25.88
N LEU A 419 5.04 3.94 24.95
CA LEU A 419 4.51 4.45 23.68
C LEU A 419 4.36 3.34 22.62
N CYS A 420 5.22 2.32 22.70
CA CYS A 420 5.33 1.20 21.79
C CYS A 420 5.16 -0.14 22.51
N PRO A 421 3.94 -0.48 23.00
CA PRO A 421 3.67 -1.78 23.62
C PRO A 421 3.48 -2.90 22.59
N ASP A 422 3.06 -2.56 21.37
CA ASP A 422 2.91 -3.48 20.24
C ASP A 422 3.18 -2.75 18.90
N PRO A 423 3.53 -3.48 17.82
CA PRO A 423 3.89 -2.90 16.52
C PRO A 423 2.90 -1.90 15.94
N VAL A 424 1.60 -2.16 16.09
CA VAL A 424 0.52 -1.37 15.49
C VAL A 424 0.29 -0.10 16.33
N THR A 425 0.22 -0.24 17.65
CA THR A 425 0.12 0.90 18.58
C THR A 425 1.32 1.82 18.47
N CYS A 426 2.53 1.27 18.39
CA CYS A 426 3.74 2.06 18.19
C CYS A 426 3.67 2.85 16.89
N ALA A 427 3.30 2.20 15.79
CA ALA A 427 3.13 2.89 14.51
C ALA A 427 2.09 4.02 14.60
N ASN A 428 0.95 3.80 15.25
CA ASN A 428 -0.08 4.83 15.48
C ASN A 428 0.41 6.02 16.30
N ASN A 429 1.17 5.76 17.37
CA ASN A 429 1.60 6.77 18.33
C ASN A 429 2.79 7.60 17.83
N CYS A 430 3.53 7.08 16.85
CA CYS A 430 4.83 7.61 16.47
C CYS A 430 4.83 8.16 15.04
N ALA A 431 5.45 9.32 14.88
CA ALA A 431 5.50 10.07 13.64
C ALA A 431 6.95 10.28 13.18
N LEU A 432 7.21 10.05 11.88
CA LEU A 432 8.48 10.38 11.27
C LEU A 432 8.55 11.87 10.96
N GLU A 433 9.66 12.50 11.31
CA GLU A 433 9.89 13.90 10.98
C GLU A 433 10.61 14.16 9.65
N GLY A 434 10.47 15.41 9.19
CA GLY A 434 11.32 15.95 8.15
C GLY A 434 12.79 16.01 8.60
N ALA A 435 13.71 16.05 7.63
CA ALA A 435 15.15 15.97 7.89
C ALA A 435 15.89 17.31 7.66
N ASP A 436 16.83 17.64 8.55
CA ASP A 436 17.92 18.58 8.25
C ASP A 436 19.07 17.83 7.56
N TYR A 437 18.95 17.70 6.24
CA TYR A 437 19.87 16.95 5.39
C TYR A 437 21.33 17.33 5.60
N SER A 438 21.67 18.62 5.57
CA SER A 438 23.07 19.05 5.65
C SER A 438 23.58 19.13 7.08
N GLY A 439 22.80 19.67 8.01
CA GLY A 439 23.25 19.98 9.37
C GLY A 439 23.30 18.75 10.28
N THR A 440 22.37 17.82 10.11
CA THR A 440 22.26 16.61 10.95
C THR A 440 22.83 15.38 10.26
N TYR A 441 22.57 15.22 8.96
CA TYR A 441 22.89 13.97 8.23
C TYR A 441 24.09 14.09 7.28
N GLY A 442 24.63 15.29 7.06
CA GLY A 442 25.78 15.50 6.19
C GLY A 442 25.52 15.24 4.71
N ILE A 443 24.25 15.30 4.29
CA ILE A 443 23.78 15.08 2.92
C ILE A 443 23.68 16.44 2.24
N THR A 444 24.41 16.62 1.14
CA THR A 444 24.36 17.86 0.35
C THR A 444 24.31 17.56 -1.13
N THR A 445 23.61 18.42 -1.88
CA THR A 445 23.59 18.34 -3.33
C THR A 445 24.07 19.63 -3.98
N SER A 446 24.69 19.49 -5.15
CA SER A 446 25.11 20.59 -6.00
C SER A 446 24.85 20.21 -7.46
N SER A 447 23.75 20.72 -8.01
CA SER A 447 23.28 20.41 -9.37
C SER A 447 23.10 18.90 -9.61
N ASN A 448 24.12 18.22 -10.15
CA ASN A 448 24.11 16.80 -10.50
C ASN A 448 24.99 15.95 -9.58
N ALA A 449 25.48 16.51 -8.46
CA ALA A 449 26.34 15.82 -7.50
C ALA A 449 25.66 15.72 -6.13
N LEU A 450 25.73 14.54 -5.52
CA LEU A 450 25.33 14.20 -4.17
C LEU A 450 26.59 13.87 -3.36
N THR A 451 26.79 14.54 -2.25
CA THR A 451 27.85 14.23 -1.27
C THR A 451 27.21 13.66 -0.01
N LEU A 452 27.68 12.49 0.40
CA LEU A 452 27.29 11.84 1.66
C LEU A 452 28.52 11.81 2.58
N LYS A 453 28.43 12.47 3.73
CA LYS A 453 29.45 12.39 4.78
C LYS A 453 29.21 11.19 5.68
N PHE A 454 30.29 10.55 6.09
CA PHE A 454 30.23 9.41 6.97
C PHE A 454 29.81 9.79 8.40
N VAL A 455 30.50 10.74 9.05
CA VAL A 455 30.09 11.22 10.38
C VAL A 455 29.66 12.68 10.32
N THR A 456 28.49 12.98 10.88
CA THR A 456 28.00 14.35 11.05
C THR A 456 27.67 14.61 12.51
N GLN A 457 28.37 15.59 13.10
CA GLN A 457 28.15 15.98 14.48
C GLN A 457 27.19 17.17 14.55
N SER A 458 26.01 16.95 15.15
CA SER A 458 25.02 17.97 15.46
C SER A 458 24.70 17.96 16.98
N GLN A 459 23.43 18.11 17.37
CA GLN A 459 22.98 17.77 18.73
C GLN A 459 23.19 16.29 19.05
N GLN A 460 23.19 15.44 18.03
CA GLN A 460 23.51 14.02 18.08
C GLN A 460 24.63 13.71 17.07
N LYS A 461 25.33 12.59 17.29
CA LYS A 461 26.32 12.07 16.32
C LYS A 461 25.57 11.16 15.35
N ASN A 462 25.49 11.57 14.08
CA ASN A 462 25.00 10.73 13.00
C ASN A 462 26.17 9.97 12.35
N VAL A 463 25.99 8.68 12.10
CA VAL A 463 26.95 7.81 11.40
C VAL A 463 26.23 7.19 10.21
N GLY A 464 26.84 7.32 9.03
CA GLY A 464 26.31 6.83 7.77
C GLY A 464 25.04 7.54 7.29
N SER A 465 24.61 7.19 6.08
CA SER A 465 23.31 7.59 5.53
C SER A 465 22.91 6.68 4.37
N ARG A 466 21.60 6.55 4.13
CA ARG A 466 21.02 5.92 2.95
C ARG A 466 19.95 6.82 2.36
N VAL A 467 20.01 7.05 1.05
CA VAL A 467 19.06 7.92 0.34
C VAL A 467 18.54 7.26 -0.93
N TYR A 468 17.33 7.67 -1.33
CA TYR A 468 16.65 7.20 -2.54
C TYR A 468 16.46 8.33 -3.54
N LEU A 469 16.50 8.03 -4.84
CA LEU A 469 16.17 8.99 -5.87
C LEU A 469 14.64 9.12 -6.04
N MET A 470 14.13 10.34 -5.97
CA MET A 470 12.72 10.68 -6.11
C MET A 470 12.39 11.17 -7.52
N GLU A 471 11.32 10.66 -8.13
CA GLU A 471 10.76 11.19 -9.38
C GLU A 471 10.02 12.51 -9.13
N ASP A 472 9.20 12.53 -8.08
CA ASP A 472 8.43 13.68 -7.60
C ASP A 472 8.37 13.72 -6.06
N GLU A 473 7.52 14.55 -5.46
CA GLU A 473 7.45 14.67 -3.99
C GLU A 473 6.98 13.40 -3.25
N SER A 474 6.35 12.44 -3.93
CA SER A 474 5.65 11.31 -3.30
C SER A 474 6.00 9.94 -3.88
N THR A 475 6.84 9.88 -4.92
CA THR A 475 7.24 8.63 -5.56
C THR A 475 8.74 8.56 -5.86
N TYR A 476 9.33 7.39 -5.65
CA TYR A 476 10.69 7.08 -6.07
C TYR A 476 10.77 7.02 -7.59
N GLN A 477 11.94 7.39 -8.14
CA GLN A 477 12.24 7.12 -9.54
C GLN A 477 12.42 5.62 -9.74
N ILE A 478 11.52 5.04 -10.53
CA ILE A 478 11.63 3.64 -10.96
C ILE A 478 12.48 3.54 -12.22
N PHE A 479 13.50 2.69 -12.19
CA PHE A 479 14.38 2.40 -13.31
C PHE A 479 14.04 1.04 -13.91
N LYS A 480 13.95 0.97 -15.24
CA LYS A 480 13.83 -0.28 -15.98
C LYS A 480 15.11 -0.53 -16.75
N LEU A 481 15.94 -1.44 -16.28
CA LEU A 481 17.35 -1.50 -16.69
C LEU A 481 17.65 -2.55 -17.75
N LYS A 482 16.70 -3.45 -18.09
CA LYS A 482 16.91 -4.43 -19.17
C LYS A 482 17.26 -3.76 -20.49
N ASN A 483 18.38 -4.19 -21.08
CA ASN A 483 18.93 -3.63 -22.31
C ASN A 483 19.21 -2.13 -22.24
N GLN A 484 19.49 -1.63 -21.05
CA GLN A 484 19.93 -0.26 -20.77
C GLN A 484 21.34 -0.24 -20.21
N GLU A 485 21.92 0.95 -20.22
CA GLU A 485 23.18 1.33 -19.61
C GLU A 485 22.90 2.34 -18.51
N PHE A 486 23.49 2.13 -17.33
CA PHE A 486 23.45 3.04 -16.20
C PHE A 486 24.87 3.48 -15.84
N THR A 487 25.06 4.78 -15.74
CA THR A 487 26.38 5.40 -15.60
C THR A 487 26.35 6.52 -14.58
N PHE A 488 27.42 6.65 -13.81
CA PHE A 488 27.62 7.74 -12.86
C PHE A 488 29.10 8.01 -12.67
N ASP A 489 29.42 9.22 -12.22
CA ASP A 489 30.75 9.56 -11.72
C ASP A 489 30.78 9.37 -10.19
N VAL A 490 31.88 8.81 -9.68
CA VAL A 490 32.11 8.63 -8.24
C VAL A 490 33.48 9.16 -7.83
N ASP A 491 33.51 9.89 -6.72
CA ASP A 491 34.73 10.19 -5.97
C ASP A 491 34.64 9.51 -4.60
N MET A 492 35.51 8.49 -4.43
CA MET A 492 35.65 7.71 -3.21
C MET A 492 37.07 7.80 -2.63
N SER A 493 37.84 8.81 -3.05
CA SER A 493 39.24 9.01 -2.64
C SER A 493 39.41 9.19 -1.12
N GLN A 494 38.32 9.54 -0.43
CA GLN A 494 38.28 9.75 1.02
C GLN A 494 37.68 8.57 1.79
N LEU A 495 37.35 7.45 1.13
CA LEU A 495 36.84 6.24 1.78
C LEU A 495 38.01 5.26 2.02
N PRO A 496 38.50 5.12 3.27
CA PRO A 496 39.54 4.14 3.60
C PRO A 496 38.96 2.72 3.75
N CYS A 497 39.84 1.77 4.10
CA CYS A 497 39.45 0.43 4.54
C CYS A 497 38.35 0.49 5.62
N GLY A 498 37.35 -0.39 5.52
CA GLY A 498 36.26 -0.46 6.49
C GLY A 498 35.02 0.38 6.18
N LEU A 499 35.08 1.26 5.17
CA LEU A 499 33.91 1.99 4.68
C LEU A 499 33.42 1.42 3.36
N ASN A 500 32.15 1.67 3.06
CA ASN A 500 31.55 1.41 1.77
C ASN A 500 30.69 2.60 1.36
N GLY A 501 31.01 3.20 0.21
CA GLY A 501 30.14 4.13 -0.49
C GLY A 501 29.39 3.38 -1.57
N ALA A 502 28.16 2.95 -1.27
CA ALA A 502 27.40 2.08 -2.14
C ALA A 502 26.42 2.85 -3.04
N LEU A 503 26.25 2.36 -4.27
CA LEU A 503 25.21 2.77 -5.21
C LEU A 503 24.62 1.50 -5.84
N TYR A 504 23.34 1.28 -5.60
CA TYR A 504 22.67 0.02 -5.91
C TYR A 504 21.19 0.21 -6.20
N PHE A 505 20.53 -0.86 -6.61
CA PHE A 505 19.11 -0.88 -6.91
C PHE A 505 18.39 -1.96 -6.13
N VAL A 506 17.19 -1.66 -5.64
CA VAL A 506 16.34 -2.61 -4.91
C VAL A 506 14.91 -2.58 -5.43
N GLU A 507 14.21 -3.71 -5.35
CA GLU A 507 12.82 -3.87 -5.82
C GLU A 507 11.79 -3.35 -4.81
N MET A 508 11.94 -2.09 -4.39
CA MET A 508 11.00 -1.37 -3.54
C MET A 508 9.76 -0.88 -4.32
N ASP A 509 8.63 -0.72 -3.62
CA ASP A 509 7.45 -0.05 -4.19
C ASP A 509 7.73 1.44 -4.45
N ALA A 510 7.26 1.96 -5.58
CA ALA A 510 7.44 3.36 -5.96
C ALA A 510 6.94 4.37 -4.93
N ASP A 511 5.90 4.03 -4.15
CA ASP A 511 5.31 4.90 -3.14
C ASP A 511 5.79 4.59 -1.70
N GLY A 512 6.84 3.78 -1.57
CA GLY A 512 7.39 3.32 -0.29
C GLY A 512 6.46 2.39 0.49
N GLY A 513 5.48 1.77 -0.18
CA GLY A 513 4.51 0.83 0.39
C GLY A 513 3.23 1.49 0.91
N SER A 514 3.03 2.80 0.68
CA SER A 514 1.90 3.55 1.24
C SER A 514 0.53 3.14 0.66
N SER A 515 0.47 2.67 -0.59
CA SER A 515 -0.76 2.10 -1.18
C SER A 515 -1.05 0.67 -0.70
N ARG A 516 -0.01 -0.14 -0.45
CA ARG A 516 -0.13 -1.52 0.02
C ARG A 516 -0.46 -1.58 1.51
N PHE A 517 0.14 -0.70 2.29
CA PHE A 517 0.04 -0.69 3.74
C PHE A 517 -0.63 0.60 4.19
N SER A 518 -1.95 0.55 4.39
CA SER A 518 -2.75 1.74 4.74
C SER A 518 -2.29 2.44 6.03
N THR A 519 -1.55 1.74 6.88
CA THR A 519 -0.89 2.23 8.10
C THR A 519 0.35 3.08 7.80
N ASN A 520 1.02 2.91 6.67
CA ASN A 520 2.11 3.79 6.27
C ASN A 520 1.55 5.09 5.68
N LYS A 521 1.51 6.16 6.48
CA LYS A 521 1.10 7.51 6.02
C LYS A 521 2.27 8.35 5.51
N ALA A 522 3.50 7.91 5.72
CA ALA A 522 4.70 8.65 5.39
C ALA A 522 5.15 8.39 3.95
N GLY A 523 5.19 7.12 3.53
CA GLY A 523 5.48 6.71 2.16
C GLY A 523 6.88 7.13 1.67
N ALA A 524 7.07 7.09 0.34
CA ALA A 524 8.33 7.46 -0.31
C ALA A 524 8.80 8.88 0.05
N LYS A 525 7.87 9.81 0.33
CA LYS A 525 8.20 11.18 0.78
C LYS A 525 9.09 11.20 2.03
N TYR A 526 8.98 10.17 2.87
CA TYR A 526 9.76 10.02 4.10
C TYR A 526 10.71 8.80 4.05
N GLY A 527 10.99 8.26 2.86
CA GLY A 527 11.98 7.20 2.70
C GLY A 527 11.58 5.85 3.31
N THR A 528 10.30 5.48 3.29
CA THR A 528 9.82 4.19 3.82
C THR A 528 9.92 3.06 2.79
N GLY A 529 9.80 1.81 3.26
CA GLY A 529 9.61 0.63 2.42
C GLY A 529 10.89 -0.06 1.99
N TYR A 530 12.02 0.24 2.64
CA TYR A 530 13.31 -0.35 2.32
C TYR A 530 13.29 -1.88 2.48
N CYS A 531 13.99 -2.54 1.56
CA CYS A 531 14.24 -3.96 1.54
C CYS A 531 15.50 -4.19 0.72
N ASP A 532 16.17 -5.30 0.98
CA ASP A 532 17.31 -5.78 0.18
C ASP A 532 17.45 -7.30 0.33
N THR A 533 18.50 -7.90 -0.23
CA THR A 533 18.65 -9.36 -0.24
C THR A 533 19.20 -9.93 1.06
N GLN A 534 19.70 -9.07 1.95
CA GLN A 534 20.13 -9.47 3.29
C GLN A 534 18.94 -9.72 4.23
N CYS A 535 17.73 -9.33 3.82
CA CYS A 535 16.51 -9.39 4.63
C CYS A 535 16.65 -8.65 5.97
N PRO A 536 17.06 -7.37 5.99
CA PRO A 536 17.47 -6.63 7.18
C PRO A 536 16.40 -6.57 8.26
N HIS A 537 16.81 -6.93 9.49
CA HIS A 537 15.99 -6.87 10.70
C HIS A 537 16.08 -5.54 11.45
N ASP A 538 16.99 -4.65 11.05
CA ASP A 538 17.24 -3.34 11.67
C ASP A 538 16.30 -2.23 11.18
N ILE A 539 15.42 -2.56 10.22
CA ILE A 539 14.43 -1.63 9.70
C ILE A 539 13.35 -1.40 10.75
N LYS A 540 13.26 -0.15 11.25
CA LYS A 540 12.32 0.24 12.32
C LYS A 540 10.85 0.12 11.93
N PHE A 541 10.52 0.28 10.64
CA PHE A 541 9.15 0.15 10.13
C PHE A 541 9.09 -0.73 8.90
N ILE A 542 8.34 -1.83 8.98
CA ILE A 542 8.13 -2.79 7.88
C ILE A 542 6.63 -2.99 7.72
N ASN A 543 6.13 -2.93 6.49
CA ASN A 543 4.70 -3.08 6.17
C ASN A 543 3.78 -2.11 6.94
N GLY A 544 4.28 -0.92 7.29
CA GLY A 544 3.54 0.09 8.06
C GLY A 544 3.37 -0.23 9.56
N GLU A 545 4.09 -1.23 10.08
CA GLU A 545 4.14 -1.62 11.48
C GLU A 545 5.55 -1.34 12.05
N ALA A 546 5.64 -0.96 13.34
CA ALA A 546 6.93 -0.79 13.98
C ALA A 546 7.54 -2.16 14.32
N ASN A 547 8.79 -2.40 13.94
CA ASN A 547 9.48 -3.67 14.13
C ASN A 547 10.00 -3.84 15.56
N ILE A 548 9.10 -3.84 16.55
CA ILE A 548 9.47 -3.79 17.98
C ILE A 548 9.45 -5.15 18.68
N LEU A 549 8.87 -6.17 18.02
CA LEU A 549 8.83 -7.52 18.57
C LEU A 549 10.27 -8.03 18.69
N ASP A 550 10.57 -8.61 19.86
CA ASP A 550 11.90 -9.11 20.23
C ASP A 550 13.05 -8.14 19.94
N TRP A 551 12.79 -6.83 19.96
CA TRP A 551 13.79 -5.83 19.63
C TRP A 551 14.99 -5.90 20.58
N SER A 552 16.17 -6.13 20.01
CA SER A 552 17.44 -6.11 20.72
C SER A 552 18.32 -5.01 20.16
N GLY A 553 18.69 -4.04 21.00
CA GLY A 553 19.71 -3.05 20.64
C GLY A 553 21.05 -3.75 20.38
N SER A 554 21.82 -3.25 19.40
CA SER A 554 23.15 -3.77 19.11
C SER A 554 24.14 -3.37 20.22
N ASP A 555 25.01 -4.30 20.61
CA ASP A 555 26.10 -4.03 21.56
C ASP A 555 27.22 -3.20 20.92
N SER A 556 27.39 -3.26 19.60
CA SER A 556 28.42 -2.54 18.85
C SER A 556 27.91 -1.27 18.18
N ASP A 557 26.59 -1.13 17.97
CA ASP A 557 25.97 0.06 17.37
C ASP A 557 24.99 0.73 18.35
N PRO A 558 25.29 1.96 18.84
CA PRO A 558 24.42 2.67 19.77
C PRO A 558 23.14 3.23 19.13
N ASN A 559 22.99 3.19 17.80
CA ASN A 559 21.88 3.76 17.04
C ASN A 559 21.00 2.71 16.34
N SER A 560 21.39 1.43 16.39
CA SER A 560 20.72 0.33 15.70
C SER A 560 20.44 -0.86 16.61
N GLY A 561 19.52 -1.70 16.17
CA GLY A 561 19.11 -2.95 16.80
C GLY A 561 18.32 -3.77 15.81
N THR A 562 17.83 -4.94 16.22
CA THR A 562 17.11 -5.86 15.32
C THR A 562 15.79 -6.28 15.94
N GLY A 563 14.70 -6.22 15.17
CA GLY A 563 13.40 -6.78 15.54
C GLY A 563 13.15 -8.17 14.95
N SER A 564 11.99 -8.75 15.23
CA SER A 564 11.63 -10.10 14.74
C SER A 564 11.48 -10.17 13.22
N TYR A 565 11.15 -9.05 12.55
CA TYR A 565 10.85 -9.05 11.12
C TYR A 565 12.05 -8.58 10.29
N GLY A 566 12.28 -9.25 9.15
CA GLY A 566 13.18 -8.79 8.09
C GLY A 566 12.42 -8.25 6.88
N SER A 567 13.06 -7.43 6.05
CA SER A 567 12.48 -6.87 4.81
C SER A 567 13.28 -7.28 3.58
N CYS A 568 12.76 -8.23 2.80
CA CYS A 568 13.46 -8.87 1.70
C CYS A 568 12.99 -8.36 0.33
N CYS A 569 13.91 -8.15 -0.61
CA CYS A 569 13.61 -8.02 -2.05
C CYS A 569 14.88 -8.23 -2.90
N VAL A 570 14.72 -8.36 -4.22
CA VAL A 570 15.84 -8.46 -5.18
C VAL A 570 16.69 -7.19 -5.16
N GLU A 571 18.00 -7.35 -5.31
CA GLU A 571 19.00 -6.29 -5.21
C GLU A 571 20.03 -6.40 -6.34
N MET A 572 20.40 -5.26 -6.91
CA MET A 572 21.49 -5.15 -7.88
C MET A 572 22.49 -4.12 -7.39
N ASP A 573 23.59 -4.61 -6.86
CA ASP A 573 24.72 -3.79 -6.43
C ASP A 573 25.54 -3.38 -7.64
N VAL A 574 25.30 -2.16 -8.10
CA VAL A 574 26.09 -1.58 -9.18
C VAL A 574 27.48 -1.23 -8.68
N TRP A 575 27.58 -0.81 -7.42
CA TRP A 575 28.81 -0.34 -6.83
C TRP A 575 28.81 -0.49 -5.32
N GLU A 576 29.69 -1.33 -4.82
CA GLU A 576 30.10 -1.35 -3.43
C GLU A 576 31.60 -1.14 -3.38
N ALA A 577 32.07 -0.06 -2.77
CA ALA A 577 33.46 0.30 -2.88
C ALA A 577 33.97 1.25 -1.81
N ASN A 578 35.28 1.19 -1.66
CA ASN A 578 36.10 2.25 -1.08
C ASN A 578 37.34 2.46 -1.95
N SER A 579 38.29 3.27 -1.48
CA SER A 579 39.50 3.54 -2.25
C SER A 579 40.37 2.30 -2.53
N MET A 580 40.16 1.19 -1.82
CA MET A 580 41.02 0.00 -1.89
C MET A 580 40.44 -1.13 -2.73
N ALA A 581 39.12 -1.26 -2.81
CA ALA A 581 38.43 -2.33 -3.54
C ALA A 581 37.04 -1.87 -4.00
N ALA A 582 36.52 -2.54 -5.03
CA ALA A 582 35.17 -2.35 -5.53
C ALA A 582 34.58 -3.68 -6.04
N ALA A 583 33.28 -3.87 -5.84
CA ALA A 583 32.49 -4.99 -6.33
C ALA A 583 31.22 -4.51 -7.04
N TYR A 584 30.69 -5.35 -7.92
CA TYR A 584 29.33 -5.26 -8.43
C TYR A 584 28.70 -6.65 -8.46
N THR A 585 27.46 -6.75 -8.01
CA THR A 585 26.88 -8.01 -7.56
C THR A 585 25.36 -8.01 -7.78
N PRO A 586 24.80 -8.85 -8.66
CA PRO A 586 23.38 -9.15 -8.66
C PRO A 586 23.06 -10.16 -7.55
N HIS A 587 21.97 -9.90 -6.84
CA HIS A 587 21.43 -10.77 -5.81
C HIS A 587 19.95 -11.05 -6.11
N THR A 588 19.55 -12.32 -6.11
CA THR A 588 18.19 -12.74 -6.48
C THR A 588 17.40 -13.26 -5.29
N CYS A 589 16.07 -13.20 -5.39
CA CYS A 589 15.18 -13.84 -4.43
C CYS A 589 14.11 -14.66 -5.15
N SER A 590 13.55 -15.64 -4.45
CA SER A 590 12.40 -16.44 -4.89
C SER A 590 11.05 -15.70 -4.81
N ILE A 591 11.06 -14.42 -4.45
CA ILE A 591 9.91 -13.54 -4.26
C ILE A 591 9.87 -12.43 -5.32
N THR A 592 8.77 -11.68 -5.38
CA THR A 592 8.61 -10.51 -6.25
C THR A 592 8.24 -9.30 -5.41
N GLY A 593 8.92 -8.17 -5.64
CA GLY A 593 8.81 -6.94 -4.85
C GLY A 593 9.25 -7.12 -3.40
N GLN A 594 8.91 -6.13 -2.57
CA GLN A 594 9.17 -6.17 -1.13
C GLN A 594 8.26 -7.17 -0.40
N VAL A 595 8.88 -8.05 0.40
CA VAL A 595 8.22 -9.01 1.28
C VAL A 595 8.83 -8.96 2.68
N ARG A 596 7.96 -8.93 3.69
CA ARG A 596 8.37 -9.13 5.10
C ARG A 596 8.61 -10.62 5.36
N CYS A 597 9.76 -10.96 5.94
CA CYS A 597 10.03 -12.30 6.45
C CYS A 597 9.93 -12.28 7.99
N GLU A 598 9.52 -13.41 8.58
CA GLU A 598 9.36 -13.55 10.05
C GLU A 598 9.97 -14.85 10.57
N ASP A 599 10.01 -15.88 9.73
CA ASP A 599 10.65 -17.14 10.05
C ASP A 599 12.16 -17.01 9.85
N PRO A 600 12.99 -17.31 10.87
CA PRO A 600 14.44 -17.15 10.77
C PRO A 600 15.08 -17.93 9.60
N VAL A 601 14.51 -19.07 9.22
CA VAL A 601 15.00 -19.81 8.05
C VAL A 601 14.65 -19.07 6.78
N ALA A 602 13.39 -18.59 6.65
CA ALA A 602 12.97 -17.80 5.49
C ALA A 602 13.75 -16.48 5.35
N CYS A 603 14.08 -15.80 6.45
CA CYS A 603 14.93 -14.61 6.47
C CYS A 603 16.41 -14.93 6.20
N GLY A 604 16.81 -16.20 6.27
CA GLY A 604 18.20 -16.62 6.17
C GLY A 604 19.05 -16.14 7.35
N ASP A 605 18.49 -16.18 8.55
CA ASP A 605 19.11 -15.70 9.79
C ASP A 605 20.04 -16.76 10.35
N SER A 606 21.24 -16.33 10.77
CA SER A 606 22.35 -17.15 11.25
C SER A 606 23.21 -17.80 10.14
N PRO A 607 24.48 -18.13 10.46
CA PRO A 607 25.37 -18.81 9.51
C PRO A 607 24.83 -20.14 9.00
N ASP A 608 24.02 -20.84 9.81
CA ASP A 608 23.48 -22.17 9.46
C ASP A 608 22.30 -22.09 8.48
N HIS A 609 21.58 -20.95 8.42
CA HIS A 609 20.44 -20.76 7.52
C HIS A 609 20.67 -19.68 6.45
N ARG A 610 21.88 -19.10 6.36
CA ARG A 610 22.25 -18.07 5.36
C ARG A 610 21.84 -18.45 3.94
N TYR A 611 21.90 -19.73 3.59
CA TYR A 611 21.60 -20.26 2.25
C TYR A 611 20.24 -20.96 2.13
N ASP A 612 19.46 -21.03 3.21
CA ASP A 612 18.11 -21.62 3.24
C ASP A 612 17.00 -20.58 3.01
N GLY A 613 17.34 -19.30 3.13
CA GLY A 613 16.42 -18.17 3.03
C GLY A 613 15.89 -17.91 1.62
N ILE A 614 14.94 -16.98 1.54
CA ILE A 614 14.25 -16.65 0.29
C ILE A 614 15.09 -15.81 -0.68
N CYS A 615 16.20 -15.24 -0.22
CA CYS A 615 17.11 -14.37 -0.96
C CYS A 615 18.55 -14.88 -0.92
N ASP A 616 19.29 -14.62 -2.00
CA ASP A 616 20.71 -14.88 -2.13
C ASP A 616 21.53 -13.79 -1.44
N LYS A 617 22.01 -14.06 -0.23
CA LYS A 617 22.78 -13.09 0.56
C LYS A 617 24.21 -12.88 0.05
N ASP A 618 24.77 -13.81 -0.72
CA ASP A 618 26.14 -13.71 -1.23
C ASP A 618 26.20 -13.02 -2.59
N GLY A 619 25.20 -13.27 -3.44
CA GLY A 619 25.18 -12.76 -4.80
C GLY A 619 26.19 -13.44 -5.72
N CYS A 620 26.23 -13.00 -6.98
CA CYS A 620 27.27 -13.37 -7.94
C CYS A 620 28.24 -12.21 -8.17
N ASP A 621 29.24 -12.07 -7.31
CA ASP A 621 30.08 -10.87 -7.27
C ASP A 621 31.20 -10.87 -8.31
N PHE A 622 31.49 -9.68 -8.84
CA PHE A 622 32.72 -9.41 -9.57
C PHE A 622 33.51 -8.29 -8.89
N ASN A 623 34.46 -8.68 -8.04
CA ASN A 623 35.52 -7.82 -7.50
C ASN A 623 36.83 -8.14 -8.23
N SER A 624 37.41 -7.15 -8.91
CA SER A 624 38.62 -7.34 -9.73
C SER A 624 39.80 -7.94 -8.96
N PHE A 625 39.99 -7.53 -7.70
CA PHE A 625 41.05 -8.04 -6.84
C PHE A 625 40.76 -9.49 -6.43
N ARG A 626 39.51 -9.80 -6.06
CA ARG A 626 39.05 -11.17 -5.72
C ARG A 626 39.18 -12.12 -6.91
N MET A 627 38.95 -11.60 -8.11
CA MET A 627 39.11 -12.30 -9.38
C MET A 627 40.58 -12.41 -9.84
N GLY A 628 41.55 -11.94 -9.04
CA GLY A 628 42.97 -12.20 -9.27
C GLY A 628 43.75 -11.06 -9.92
N ASP A 629 43.10 -9.97 -10.34
CA ASP A 629 43.79 -8.76 -10.82
C ASP A 629 43.94 -7.73 -9.70
N LYS A 630 45.05 -7.86 -8.97
CA LYS A 630 45.42 -6.98 -7.85
C LYS A 630 45.95 -5.60 -8.28
N SER A 631 46.07 -5.36 -9.58
CA SER A 631 46.64 -4.14 -10.17
C SER A 631 45.64 -3.26 -10.91
N PHE A 632 44.36 -3.67 -10.89
CA PHE A 632 43.34 -3.01 -11.68
C PHE A 632 42.77 -1.76 -11.00
N LEU A 633 42.15 -1.89 -9.84
CA LEU A 633 41.45 -0.78 -9.16
C LEU A 633 42.03 -0.54 -7.77
N GLY A 634 42.40 0.71 -7.50
CA GLY A 634 42.99 1.15 -6.22
C GLY A 634 43.81 2.42 -6.37
N PRO A 635 44.45 2.91 -5.29
CA PRO A 635 45.14 4.20 -5.34
C PRO A 635 46.36 4.14 -6.26
N GLY A 636 46.33 4.89 -7.36
CA GLY A 636 47.39 4.93 -8.37
C GLY A 636 47.47 3.70 -9.29
N LEU A 637 46.41 2.89 -9.34
CA LEU A 637 46.31 1.71 -10.21
C LEU A 637 45.67 2.06 -11.57
N THR A 638 45.31 1.05 -12.37
CA THR A 638 44.73 1.24 -13.73
C THR A 638 43.48 2.11 -13.68
N VAL A 639 42.58 1.81 -12.76
CA VAL A 639 41.49 2.70 -12.32
C VAL A 639 41.95 3.34 -11.01
N ASP A 640 42.40 4.59 -11.10
CA ASP A 640 43.00 5.32 -9.96
C ASP A 640 41.92 5.89 -9.05
N THR A 641 41.79 5.31 -7.86
CA THR A 641 40.78 5.72 -6.87
C THR A 641 41.12 7.01 -6.12
N ASN A 642 42.31 7.60 -6.34
CA ASN A 642 42.62 8.96 -5.85
C ASN A 642 41.89 10.06 -6.64
N GLN A 643 41.25 9.69 -7.75
CA GLN A 643 40.59 10.61 -8.67
C GLN A 643 39.15 10.15 -8.91
N LYS A 644 38.33 11.06 -9.40
CA LYS A 644 36.97 10.74 -9.82
C LYS A 644 36.97 9.72 -10.96
N ILE A 645 36.04 8.78 -10.92
CA ILE A 645 35.89 7.68 -11.88
C ILE A 645 34.48 7.73 -12.45
N THR A 646 34.31 7.59 -13.76
CA THR A 646 33.00 7.28 -14.35
C THR A 646 32.85 5.77 -14.40
N VAL A 647 31.79 5.25 -13.81
CA VAL A 647 31.44 3.82 -13.79
C VAL A 647 30.26 3.61 -14.73
N VAL A 648 30.40 2.69 -15.68
CA VAL A 648 29.39 2.35 -16.68
C VAL A 648 28.98 0.89 -16.49
N THR A 649 27.69 0.64 -16.32
CA THR A 649 27.14 -0.72 -16.19
C THR A 649 26.08 -0.97 -17.25
N GLN A 650 26.26 -2.06 -18.00
CA GLN A 650 25.42 -2.45 -19.12
C GLN A 650 24.68 -3.74 -18.79
N PHE A 651 23.36 -3.74 -18.95
CA PHE A 651 22.49 -4.89 -18.67
C PHE A 651 22.02 -5.52 -19.98
N LEU A 652 22.78 -6.48 -20.49
CA LEU A 652 22.59 -7.05 -21.82
C LEU A 652 21.59 -8.19 -21.82
N THR A 653 20.76 -8.21 -22.84
CA THR A 653 19.72 -9.23 -23.01
C THR A 653 20.02 -10.16 -24.18
N ALA A 654 19.52 -11.39 -24.12
CA ALA A 654 19.77 -12.45 -25.09
C ALA A 654 19.46 -12.05 -26.55
N ASP A 655 18.46 -11.20 -26.76
CA ASP A 655 17.99 -10.75 -28.07
C ASP A 655 18.25 -9.26 -28.35
N ASN A 656 19.00 -8.58 -27.46
CA ASN A 656 19.30 -7.14 -27.53
C ASN A 656 18.02 -6.27 -27.58
N THR A 657 16.98 -6.68 -26.85
CA THR A 657 15.73 -5.92 -26.66
C THR A 657 15.43 -5.70 -25.19
N THR A 658 14.62 -4.68 -24.85
CA THR A 658 14.21 -4.46 -23.46
C THR A 658 13.32 -5.59 -22.91
N SER A 659 12.79 -6.48 -23.76
CA SER A 659 11.95 -7.61 -23.37
C SER A 659 12.70 -8.94 -23.23
N GLY A 660 13.85 -9.14 -23.86
CA GLY A 660 14.58 -10.41 -23.83
C GLY A 660 15.21 -10.70 -22.48
N ASP A 661 15.52 -11.96 -22.16
CA ASP A 661 16.09 -12.35 -20.86
C ASP A 661 17.46 -11.71 -20.63
N LEU A 662 17.75 -11.27 -19.41
CA LEU A 662 19.06 -10.74 -19.03
C LEU A 662 20.09 -11.87 -19.06
N THR A 663 21.21 -11.67 -19.75
CA THR A 663 22.25 -12.70 -19.94
C THR A 663 23.64 -12.27 -19.50
N GLU A 664 23.91 -10.96 -19.47
CA GLU A 664 25.24 -10.46 -19.13
C GLU A 664 25.14 -9.08 -18.46
N ILE A 665 25.87 -8.87 -17.37
CA ILE A 665 26.09 -7.56 -16.76
C ILE A 665 27.56 -7.19 -17.01
N ARG A 666 27.76 -6.18 -17.86
CA ARG A 666 29.08 -5.73 -18.28
C ARG A 666 29.47 -4.42 -17.61
N ARG A 667 30.76 -4.28 -17.33
CA ARG A 667 31.36 -3.11 -16.68
C ARG A 667 32.36 -2.42 -17.60
N LEU A 668 32.35 -1.09 -17.62
CA LEU A 668 33.40 -0.25 -18.17
C LEU A 668 33.68 0.90 -17.19
N TYR A 669 34.86 1.50 -17.31
CA TYR A 669 35.22 2.71 -16.58
C TYR A 669 35.65 3.79 -17.57
N VAL A 670 35.47 5.06 -17.22
CA VAL A 670 36.08 6.18 -17.93
C VAL A 670 36.82 7.05 -16.93
N GLN A 671 38.10 7.28 -17.17
CA GLN A 671 38.93 8.14 -16.34
C GLN A 671 39.85 8.96 -17.23
N ASN A 672 39.95 10.26 -16.96
CA ASN A 672 40.75 11.20 -17.76
C ASN A 672 40.43 11.19 -19.27
N GLY A 673 39.18 10.84 -19.63
CA GLY A 673 38.72 10.75 -21.02
C GLY A 673 39.08 9.44 -21.74
N GLU A 674 39.71 8.48 -21.06
CA GLU A 674 40.04 7.17 -21.60
C GLU A 674 39.03 6.12 -21.11
N VAL A 675 38.50 5.33 -22.03
CA VAL A 675 37.64 4.18 -21.70
C VAL A 675 38.53 3.01 -21.30
N ILE A 676 38.29 2.49 -20.11
CA ILE A 676 39.02 1.37 -19.51
C ILE A 676 38.04 0.19 -19.45
N ALA A 677 38.37 -0.89 -20.16
CA ALA A 677 37.63 -2.14 -20.07
C ALA A 677 37.72 -2.73 -18.65
N ASN A 678 36.75 -3.54 -18.25
CA ASN A 678 36.85 -4.25 -16.97
C ASN A 678 38.10 -5.14 -16.91
N SER A 679 38.55 -5.46 -15.70
CA SER A 679 39.57 -6.48 -15.53
C SER A 679 39.03 -7.84 -15.98
N LYS A 680 39.96 -8.78 -16.19
CA LYS A 680 39.64 -10.19 -16.42
C LYS A 680 39.91 -10.99 -15.18
N THR A 681 39.18 -12.08 -15.02
CA THR A 681 39.55 -13.15 -14.10
C THR A 681 40.98 -13.63 -14.40
N ASN A 682 41.73 -13.88 -13.33
CA ASN A 682 43.10 -14.36 -13.34
C ASN A 682 43.29 -15.35 -12.19
N ILE A 683 42.41 -16.35 -12.16
CA ILE A 683 42.41 -17.44 -11.18
C ILE A 683 42.75 -18.74 -11.91
N PRO A 684 43.68 -19.57 -11.40
CA PRO A 684 43.97 -20.86 -12.01
C PRO A 684 42.70 -21.70 -12.16
N CYS A 685 42.49 -22.26 -13.36
CA CYS A 685 41.35 -23.10 -13.73
C CYS A 685 40.00 -22.37 -13.87
N LEU A 686 39.95 -21.04 -13.76
CA LEU A 686 38.80 -20.21 -14.13
C LEU A 686 39.01 -19.68 -15.55
N ASP A 687 37.99 -19.75 -16.40
CA ASP A 687 38.03 -19.16 -17.74
C ASP A 687 38.14 -17.62 -17.66
N ASP A 688 38.60 -17.00 -18.75
CA ASP A 688 38.80 -15.55 -18.86
C ASP A 688 37.45 -14.82 -19.01
N TYR A 689 36.84 -14.43 -17.88
CA TYR A 689 35.63 -13.63 -17.79
C TYR A 689 35.95 -12.16 -17.45
N ASP A 690 35.20 -11.21 -18.02
CA ASP A 690 35.27 -9.76 -17.73
C ASP A 690 33.90 -9.15 -17.40
N SER A 691 32.89 -10.00 -17.21
CA SER A 691 31.49 -9.65 -17.03
C SER A 691 30.78 -10.74 -16.23
N ILE A 692 29.61 -10.41 -15.67
CA ILE A 692 28.79 -11.37 -14.94
C ILE A 692 27.84 -12.04 -15.92
N SER A 693 27.92 -13.37 -16.01
CA SER A 693 27.02 -14.27 -16.73
C SER A 693 26.71 -15.47 -15.84
N ASP A 694 25.65 -16.23 -16.10
CA ASP A 694 25.37 -17.44 -15.29
C ASP A 694 26.52 -18.46 -15.33
N ASP A 695 27.24 -18.54 -16.46
CA ASP A 695 28.45 -19.38 -16.61
C ASP A 695 29.59 -18.90 -15.70
N PHE A 696 29.87 -17.58 -15.70
CA PHE A 696 30.83 -16.97 -14.76
C PHE A 696 30.46 -17.28 -13.31
N CYS A 697 29.19 -17.07 -12.93
CA CYS A 697 28.71 -17.32 -11.57
C CYS A 697 28.89 -18.79 -11.18
N HIS A 698 28.59 -19.71 -12.10
CA HIS A 698 28.80 -21.14 -11.87
C HIS A 698 30.26 -21.47 -11.62
N ASP A 699 31.14 -21.09 -12.54
CA ASP A 699 32.56 -21.44 -12.49
C ASP A 699 33.27 -20.80 -11.29
N GLN A 700 32.99 -19.52 -11.03
CA GLN A 700 33.53 -18.77 -9.89
C GLN A 700 33.15 -19.44 -8.57
N LYS A 701 31.87 -19.75 -8.35
CA LYS A 701 31.41 -20.36 -7.09
C LYS A 701 31.99 -21.76 -6.91
N VAL A 702 32.09 -22.55 -7.99
CA VAL A 702 32.71 -23.89 -7.95
C VAL A 702 34.19 -23.81 -7.55
N ILE A 703 34.95 -22.87 -8.12
CA ILE A 703 36.39 -22.74 -7.85
C ILE A 703 36.66 -22.21 -6.44
N PHE A 704 35.83 -21.28 -5.96
CA PHE A 704 35.98 -20.73 -4.61
C PHE A 704 35.43 -21.67 -3.53
N GLY A 705 34.60 -22.64 -3.91
CA GLY A 705 33.92 -23.54 -2.98
C GLY A 705 32.74 -22.87 -2.26
N ASP A 706 32.18 -21.82 -2.85
CA ASP A 706 31.04 -21.07 -2.32
C ASP A 706 29.71 -21.75 -2.70
N THR A 707 28.69 -21.60 -1.86
CA THR A 707 27.33 -22.06 -2.20
C THR A 707 26.76 -21.19 -3.32
N ASN A 708 26.26 -21.80 -4.39
CA ASN A 708 25.67 -21.06 -5.52
C ASN A 708 24.15 -20.83 -5.33
N SER A 709 23.79 -20.03 -4.33
CA SER A 709 22.40 -19.64 -4.09
C SER A 709 21.82 -18.78 -5.23
N PHE A 710 22.66 -17.97 -5.89
CA PHE A 710 22.30 -17.20 -7.08
C PHE A 710 21.62 -18.07 -8.15
N ALA A 711 22.28 -19.15 -8.58
CA ALA A 711 21.73 -20.07 -9.57
C ALA A 711 20.48 -20.82 -9.04
N ASN A 712 20.48 -21.19 -7.76
CA ASN A 712 19.34 -21.88 -7.14
C ASN A 712 18.08 -21.00 -7.09
N LEU A 713 18.25 -19.68 -6.98
CA LEU A 713 17.18 -18.68 -6.93
C LEU A 713 16.90 -18.03 -8.29
N GLY A 714 17.39 -18.63 -9.39
CA GLY A 714 17.00 -18.31 -10.76
C GLY A 714 17.94 -17.37 -11.52
N GLY A 715 19.08 -17.01 -10.93
CA GLY A 715 20.20 -16.36 -11.61
C GLY A 715 19.85 -15.08 -12.36
N LEU A 716 20.55 -14.81 -13.47
CA LEU A 716 20.34 -13.58 -14.23
C LEU A 716 18.94 -13.44 -14.81
N GLN A 717 18.22 -14.54 -15.04
CA GLN A 717 16.84 -14.47 -15.48
C GLN A 717 15.97 -13.74 -14.44
N VAL A 718 16.00 -14.18 -13.17
CA VAL A 718 15.21 -13.56 -12.08
C VAL A 718 15.66 -12.13 -11.81
N MET A 719 16.98 -11.86 -11.87
CA MET A 719 17.50 -10.49 -11.81
C MET A 719 16.90 -9.64 -12.93
N GLY A 720 16.89 -10.14 -14.16
CA GLY A 720 16.28 -9.48 -15.32
C GLY A 720 14.80 -9.20 -15.12
N GLU A 721 14.03 -10.14 -14.59
CA GLU A 721 12.60 -9.97 -14.30
C GLU A 721 12.36 -8.84 -13.27
N SER A 722 13.20 -8.72 -12.24
CA SER A 722 13.16 -7.59 -11.30
C SER A 722 13.46 -6.26 -11.99
N LEU A 723 14.53 -6.21 -12.80
CA LEU A 723 14.88 -5.02 -13.60
C LEU A 723 13.81 -4.63 -14.62
N ASP A 724 12.96 -5.56 -15.07
CA ASP A 724 11.82 -5.30 -15.98
C ASP A 724 10.63 -4.67 -15.24
N ARG A 725 10.32 -5.19 -14.04
CA ARG A 725 9.26 -4.63 -13.17
C ARG A 725 9.61 -3.21 -12.75
N GLY A 726 10.88 -3.02 -12.41
CA GLY A 726 11.49 -1.73 -12.14
C GLY A 726 11.99 -1.63 -10.71
N VAL A 727 13.09 -0.89 -10.53
CA VAL A 727 13.85 -0.85 -9.28
C VAL A 727 14.14 0.59 -8.85
N VAL A 728 14.33 0.80 -7.54
CA VAL A 728 14.62 2.09 -6.92
C VAL A 728 16.12 2.26 -6.76
N LEU A 729 16.66 3.41 -7.16
CA LEU A 729 18.07 3.76 -6.96
C LEU A 729 18.34 4.14 -5.50
N VAL A 730 19.35 3.50 -4.91
CA VAL A 730 19.85 3.76 -3.56
C VAL A 730 21.29 4.26 -3.63
N MET A 731 21.62 5.25 -2.80
CA MET A 731 22.98 5.73 -2.57
C MET A 731 23.23 5.80 -1.07
N SER A 732 24.35 5.25 -0.60
CA SER A 732 24.65 5.18 0.83
C SER A 732 26.14 5.34 1.14
N VAL A 733 26.42 5.58 2.42
CA VAL A 733 27.76 5.46 3.00
C VAL A 733 27.63 4.81 4.38
N TRP A 734 28.36 3.74 4.63
CA TRP A 734 28.23 2.93 5.84
C TRP A 734 29.53 2.19 6.20
N ASP A 735 29.65 1.80 7.46
CA ASP A 735 30.60 0.84 8.01
C ASP A 735 29.88 -0.42 8.50
N ASP A 736 30.61 -1.52 8.64
CA ASP A 736 30.01 -2.85 8.81
C ASP A 736 30.25 -3.41 10.23
N HIS A 737 29.19 -3.42 11.02
CA HIS A 737 29.20 -3.99 12.37
C HIS A 737 29.23 -5.52 12.41
N ALA A 738 28.93 -6.22 11.31
CA ALA A 738 28.88 -7.67 11.26
C ALA A 738 30.21 -8.29 10.83
N ALA A 739 30.83 -7.76 9.77
CA ALA A 739 32.04 -8.32 9.17
C ALA A 739 33.13 -7.30 8.87
N GLN A 740 33.03 -6.06 9.40
CA GLN A 740 34.09 -5.04 9.34
C GLN A 740 34.52 -4.69 7.91
N MET A 741 33.64 -4.89 6.92
CA MET A 741 33.89 -4.68 5.50
C MET A 741 34.96 -5.60 4.90
N LEU A 742 35.41 -6.61 5.65
CA LEU A 742 36.51 -7.49 5.24
C LEU A 742 36.16 -8.34 4.03
N TRP A 743 34.88 -8.60 3.82
CA TRP A 743 34.36 -9.31 2.65
C TRP A 743 34.59 -8.52 1.35
N LEU A 744 34.68 -7.19 1.42
CA LEU A 744 34.92 -6.29 0.29
C LEU A 744 36.42 -6.01 0.06
N ASP A 745 37.17 -5.65 1.12
CA ASP A 745 38.49 -5.01 0.98
C ASP A 745 39.68 -5.74 1.64
N SER A 746 39.45 -6.91 2.25
CA SER A 746 40.46 -7.64 3.03
C SER A 746 40.48 -9.14 2.68
N ASN A 747 41.05 -9.96 3.57
CA ASN A 747 40.94 -11.42 3.50
C ASN A 747 39.73 -11.87 4.33
N TYR A 748 38.84 -12.67 3.73
CA TYR A 748 37.67 -13.17 4.42
C TYR A 748 37.31 -14.61 3.96
N PRO A 749 36.91 -15.51 4.87
CA PRO A 749 37.02 -15.37 6.33
C PRO A 749 38.48 -15.20 6.79
N THR A 750 38.68 -14.60 7.96
CA THR A 750 40.00 -14.09 8.39
C THR A 750 41.02 -15.17 8.76
N ASP A 751 40.57 -16.40 8.96
CA ASP A 751 41.36 -17.59 9.29
C ASP A 751 41.73 -18.44 8.08
N ALA A 752 41.17 -18.14 6.89
CA ALA A 752 41.50 -18.82 5.65
C ALA A 752 42.84 -18.35 5.06
N ASP A 753 43.49 -19.24 4.30
CA ASP A 753 44.76 -18.94 3.61
C ASP A 753 44.52 -17.95 2.45
N PRO A 754 45.10 -16.73 2.47
CA PRO A 754 44.90 -15.72 1.43
C PRO A 754 45.38 -16.12 0.03
N SER A 755 46.14 -17.22 -0.10
CA SER A 755 46.54 -17.78 -1.39
C SER A 755 45.46 -18.62 -2.05
N GLN A 756 44.42 -19.02 -1.32
CA GLN A 756 43.28 -19.75 -1.89
C GLN A 756 42.43 -18.80 -2.73
N PRO A 757 41.97 -19.25 -3.91
CA PRO A 757 41.04 -18.49 -4.74
C PRO A 757 39.82 -18.01 -3.96
N GLY A 758 39.43 -16.75 -4.17
CA GLY A 758 38.25 -16.16 -3.54
C GLY A 758 38.47 -15.61 -2.13
N ILE A 759 39.58 -15.88 -1.43
CA ILE A 759 39.80 -15.41 -0.04
C ILE A 759 40.31 -13.97 0.06
N ALA A 760 41.18 -13.51 -0.84
CA ALA A 760 41.71 -12.14 -0.80
C ALA A 760 40.88 -11.22 -1.70
N ARG A 761 40.27 -10.16 -1.14
CA ARG A 761 39.36 -9.23 -1.85
C ARG A 761 39.88 -7.79 -1.93
N GLY A 762 40.91 -7.49 -1.15
CA GLY A 762 41.69 -6.27 -1.24
C GLY A 762 42.98 -6.40 -0.42
N ASN A 763 43.61 -5.26 -0.14
CA ASN A 763 44.89 -5.19 0.56
C ASN A 763 44.77 -4.60 1.99
N CYS A 764 43.55 -4.42 2.50
CA CYS A 764 43.32 -3.98 3.86
C CYS A 764 43.76 -5.05 4.88
N SER A 765 44.03 -4.63 6.12
CA SER A 765 44.37 -5.55 7.20
C SER A 765 43.15 -6.38 7.59
N THR A 766 43.33 -7.61 8.09
CA THR A 766 42.20 -8.36 8.70
C THR A 766 41.75 -7.78 10.05
N SER A 767 42.46 -6.77 10.55
CA SER A 767 42.12 -6.01 11.76
C SER A 767 41.58 -4.60 11.47
N SER A 768 41.32 -4.25 10.20
CA SER A 768 40.70 -2.96 9.85
C SER A 768 39.18 -3.06 9.94
N GLY A 769 38.50 -1.91 9.82
CA GLY A 769 37.05 -1.88 9.65
C GLY A 769 36.22 -2.06 10.92
N VAL A 770 36.85 -2.09 12.10
CA VAL A 770 36.14 -2.00 13.37
C VAL A 770 35.40 -0.65 13.42
N PRO A 771 34.05 -0.61 13.53
CA PRO A 771 33.27 0.61 13.44
C PRO A 771 33.77 1.75 14.34
N GLU A 772 34.03 1.46 15.62
CA GLU A 772 34.57 2.46 16.59
C GLU A 772 35.89 3.09 16.13
N ASP A 773 36.78 2.28 15.52
CA ASP A 773 38.04 2.76 14.97
C ASP A 773 37.83 3.60 13.72
N VAL A 774 36.98 3.15 12.79
CA VAL A 774 36.71 3.86 11.53
C VAL A 774 36.00 5.19 11.77
N GLU A 775 34.97 5.20 12.62
CA GLU A 775 34.23 6.41 13.04
C GLU A 775 35.13 7.46 13.71
N SER A 776 36.12 7.03 14.48
CA SER A 776 37.03 7.93 15.19
C SER A 776 38.19 8.41 14.32
N GLN A 777 38.74 7.55 13.45
CA GLN A 777 39.90 7.85 12.62
C GLN A 777 39.51 8.58 11.33
N SER A 778 38.32 8.31 10.79
CA SER A 778 37.88 8.82 9.49
C SER A 778 36.52 9.54 9.52
N PRO A 779 36.23 10.40 10.52
CA PRO A 779 34.91 11.03 10.64
C PRO A 779 34.56 11.97 9.47
N ASN A 780 35.59 12.50 8.79
CA ASN A 780 35.42 13.40 7.65
C ASN A 780 35.35 12.67 6.31
N ALA A 781 35.39 11.34 6.29
CA ALA A 781 35.23 10.56 5.07
C ALA A 781 33.90 10.90 4.40
N GLN A 782 33.91 10.95 3.07
CA GLN A 782 32.73 11.23 2.28
C GLN A 782 32.85 10.60 0.90
N VAL A 783 31.70 10.28 0.33
CA VAL A 783 31.57 9.84 -1.06
C VAL A 783 30.79 10.87 -1.85
N VAL A 784 31.17 11.07 -3.11
CA VAL A 784 30.44 11.94 -4.04
C VAL A 784 29.97 11.12 -5.22
N PHE A 785 28.65 10.94 -5.35
CA PHE A 785 28.01 10.39 -6.55
C PHE A 785 27.52 11.53 -7.42
N SER A 786 27.85 11.54 -8.70
CA SER A 786 27.47 12.64 -9.58
C SER A 786 27.24 12.22 -11.02
N ASN A 787 26.66 13.11 -11.81
CA ASN A 787 26.53 12.95 -13.27
C ASN A 787 25.83 11.64 -13.67
N ILE A 788 24.78 11.25 -12.93
CA ILE A 788 23.99 10.05 -13.20
C ILE A 788 23.34 10.16 -14.58
N LYS A 789 23.49 9.12 -15.39
CA LYS A 789 22.96 8.97 -16.74
C LYS A 789 22.39 7.57 -16.92
N TYR A 790 21.29 7.45 -17.66
CA TYR A 790 20.77 6.17 -18.11
C TYR A 790 20.23 6.26 -19.52
N GLY A 791 20.27 5.16 -20.28
CA GLY A 791 19.76 5.09 -21.65
C GLY A 791 20.16 3.82 -22.37
N PRO A 792 19.98 3.74 -23.69
CA PRO A 792 20.42 2.59 -24.49
C PRO A 792 21.92 2.31 -24.34
N ILE A 793 22.32 1.06 -24.53
CA ILE A 793 23.73 0.63 -24.51
C ILE A 793 24.61 1.51 -25.39
N GLY A 794 25.71 2.04 -24.83
CA GLY A 794 26.68 2.90 -25.51
C GLY A 794 26.27 4.38 -25.63
N SER A 795 25.27 4.85 -24.90
CA SER A 795 24.76 6.23 -25.01
C SER A 795 25.26 7.20 -23.93
N THR A 796 25.90 6.72 -22.86
CA THR A 796 26.07 7.52 -21.63
C THR A 796 27.49 8.03 -21.34
N TYR A 797 28.51 7.63 -22.11
CA TYR A 797 29.93 7.96 -21.82
C TYR A 797 30.71 8.49 -23.01
#